data_AF-C8WKD3-F1
#
_entry.id   AF-C8WKD3-F1
#
_cell.length_a   1.000
_cell.length_b   1.000
_cell.length_c   1.000
_cell.angle_alpha   90.00
_cell.angle_beta   90.00
_cell.angle_gamma   90.00
#
_symmetry.space_group_name_H-M   'P 1'
#
loop_
_entity.id
_entity.type
_entity.pdbx_description
1 polymer ?
#
loop_
_entity_poly.entity_id
_entity_poly.type
_entity_poly.pdbx_seq_one_letter_code
_entity_poly.pdbx_strand_id
1 'polypeptide(L)'
;MKQTSGFDALIEALKQSGVNVDGRFDADHEAPSGGAGRAGGGGGGAQPPHVNVEIPFADRMASWGKRALIVAAIVIILVGLGAYWWFHPPINIHSTDTWMFVAVFILLPLFLLFWSRSYSYKNGTSKVESNAGKAKAFKWASYLPVLVAVIGVIGAVASLSIFPGNAAKYANVLQTETETFADDIKEVNYSEIPVIDRSSAILLGNREMGSIPDFVSQFEISPLYSQINYQNAPVRVSPLAYADLFKWFTNRDGGIPAYALVNMTTQDAEIVRLDDSPIYYSESEPLARNIDRHVQLSYPFYMFDQKSFEIDDDGHPWWICPVQSRTIGLFGGTTISRVVMVDATTGETQDLAIEDVPQWVDHAYPTDLLLEQYNWSGKYKDGWLNSVLGQRNVVQTTPGTDGNLGYNYIAKDDDVWVYTGVTSATADNSIVGFVLINQRTAESHFYSVSGATEDSAMQSAEGQVQNLRYQATFPLLINVSGQPTYFMALKDDAGLVKQFAMLDIQRYQNVAVGNTVAECQKAYQALLATNGVLTEEGVDTGSLEMQGTISTIAQAVMEGNSHFYVTLDEGEGIYDFALPGLIEIVGYKEGDTISFTYVEAEPTNPVEEILDSSKAGTSEKAAEQTAKEADATADAKGDAA
;
A
#
# COMPACT_ATOMS: atom_id res chain seq x y z
N MET A 1 3.42 1.84 -11.01
CA MET A 1 2.33 2.74 -11.47
C MET A 1 1.20 1.85 -11.92
N LYS A 2 -0.01 2.00 -11.35
CA LYS A 2 -1.24 1.38 -11.87
C LYS A 2 -1.29 1.63 -13.38
N GLN A 3 -1.65 0.63 -14.19
CA GLN A 3 -2.06 0.91 -15.57
C GLN A 3 -3.10 2.03 -15.49
N THR A 4 -2.74 3.24 -15.93
CA THR A 4 -3.70 4.33 -16.01
C THR A 4 -4.81 3.79 -16.88
N SER A 5 -6.01 3.69 -16.31
CA SER A 5 -7.12 3.08 -17.02
C SER A 5 -7.24 3.78 -18.38
N GLY A 6 -7.52 3.02 -19.45
CA GLY A 6 -7.74 3.63 -20.76
C GLY A 6 -8.80 4.74 -20.73
N PHE A 7 -9.64 4.75 -19.70
CA PHE A 7 -10.62 5.78 -19.38
C PHE A 7 -10.00 7.11 -18.93
N ASP A 8 -8.98 7.10 -18.07
CA ASP A 8 -8.33 8.33 -17.60
C ASP A 8 -7.55 9.00 -18.75
N ALA A 9 -6.83 8.18 -19.54
CA ALA A 9 -6.15 8.65 -20.75
C ALA A 9 -7.13 9.17 -21.81
N LEU A 10 -8.31 8.55 -21.95
CA LEU A 10 -9.36 9.01 -22.86
C LEU A 10 -10.03 10.30 -22.37
N ILE A 11 -10.29 10.44 -21.06
CA ILE A 11 -10.83 11.67 -20.46
C ILE A 11 -9.84 12.83 -20.63
N GLU A 12 -8.55 12.57 -20.43
CA GLU A 12 -7.51 13.58 -20.59
C GLU A 12 -7.37 14.01 -22.06
N ALA A 13 -7.43 13.05 -23.00
CA ALA A 13 -7.48 13.35 -24.43
C ALA A 13 -8.76 14.13 -24.84
N LEU A 14 -9.90 13.82 -24.24
CA LEU A 14 -11.17 14.53 -24.47
C LEU A 14 -11.13 15.97 -23.90
N LYS A 15 -10.55 16.16 -22.71
CA LYS A 15 -10.31 17.49 -22.11
C LYS A 15 -9.36 18.33 -22.97
N GLN A 16 -8.28 17.74 -23.47
CA GLN A 16 -7.35 18.41 -24.40
C GLN A 16 -7.99 18.76 -25.75
N SER A 17 -9.01 17.99 -26.18
CA SER A 17 -9.79 18.28 -27.39
C SER A 17 -10.89 19.33 -27.22
N GLY A 18 -11.03 19.93 -26.02
CA GLY A 18 -12.01 20.98 -25.73
C GLY A 18 -13.44 20.48 -25.51
N VAL A 19 -13.62 19.17 -25.30
CA VAL A 19 -14.92 18.59 -24.92
C VAL A 19 -15.10 18.77 -23.42
N ASN A 20 -16.13 19.53 -23.02
CA ASN A 20 -16.43 19.75 -21.61
C ASN A 20 -17.01 18.46 -21.00
N VAL A 21 -16.26 17.84 -20.09
CA VAL A 21 -16.62 16.57 -19.43
C VAL A 21 -17.16 16.79 -18.01
N ASP A 22 -17.18 18.04 -17.53
CA ASP A 22 -17.71 18.36 -16.20
C ASP A 22 -19.23 18.58 -16.30
N GLY A 23 -19.98 17.62 -15.77
CA GLY A 23 -21.45 17.65 -15.70
C GLY A 23 -21.99 18.67 -14.70
N ARG A 24 -21.68 19.96 -14.87
CA ARG A 24 -22.38 21.06 -14.20
C ARG A 24 -23.37 21.72 -15.17
N PHE A 25 -24.65 21.56 -14.86
CA PHE A 25 -25.71 22.37 -15.43
C PHE A 25 -25.65 23.78 -14.82
N ASP A 26 -25.00 24.72 -15.50
CA ASP A 26 -25.20 26.14 -15.25
C ASP A 26 -26.29 26.64 -16.19
N ALA A 27 -27.49 26.79 -15.63
CA ALA A 27 -28.59 27.49 -16.25
C ALA A 27 -28.40 28.98 -15.97
N ASP A 28 -28.00 29.76 -16.98
CA ASP A 28 -28.30 31.17 -17.09
C ASP A 28 -27.93 31.67 -18.50
N HIS A 29 -28.94 32.00 -19.30
CA HIS A 29 -28.84 33.07 -20.30
C HIS A 29 -30.25 33.56 -20.69
N GLU A 30 -30.52 34.78 -20.22
CA GLU A 30 -31.22 35.89 -20.89
C GLU A 30 -32.52 35.61 -21.67
N ALA A 31 -33.63 35.97 -21.03
CA ALA A 31 -34.88 36.26 -21.71
C ALA A 31 -34.84 37.63 -22.42
N PRO A 32 -35.35 37.76 -23.66
CA PRO A 32 -35.83 39.02 -24.17
C PRO A 32 -37.34 39.16 -23.92
N SER A 33 -37.70 40.38 -23.54
CA SER A 33 -39.03 40.86 -23.25
C SER A 33 -39.91 41.02 -24.52
N GLY A 34 -41.23 40.84 -24.35
CA GLY A 34 -42.21 41.44 -25.26
C GLY A 34 -43.53 40.67 -25.43
N GLY A 35 -44.64 41.31 -25.04
CA GLY A 35 -45.92 41.16 -25.75
C GLY A 35 -47.03 40.38 -25.04
N ALA A 36 -48.01 41.12 -24.54
CA ALA A 36 -49.25 40.63 -23.94
C ALA A 36 -50.21 39.96 -24.94
N GLY A 37 -51.02 39.01 -24.47
CA GLY A 37 -52.21 38.53 -25.17
C GLY A 37 -52.84 37.29 -24.52
N ARG A 38 -53.87 37.51 -23.69
CA ARG A 38 -54.69 36.47 -23.06
C ARG A 38 -55.96 36.27 -23.93
N ALA A 39 -56.19 35.09 -24.49
CA ALA A 39 -57.53 34.64 -24.92
C ALA A 39 -57.62 33.10 -25.00
N GLY A 40 -58.72 32.56 -24.49
CA GLY A 40 -58.92 31.15 -24.14
C GLY A 40 -59.05 30.14 -25.27
N GLY A 41 -58.99 28.86 -24.89
CA GLY A 41 -59.86 27.82 -25.46
C GLY A 41 -59.21 26.45 -25.73
N GLY A 42 -59.78 25.42 -25.12
CA GLY A 42 -59.93 24.08 -25.74
C GLY A 42 -58.82 23.07 -25.48
N GLY A 43 -59.17 21.95 -24.83
CA GLY A 43 -58.26 20.87 -24.49
C GLY A 43 -57.82 19.96 -25.65
N GLY A 44 -56.81 19.14 -25.35
CA GLY A 44 -56.33 18.01 -26.14
C GLY A 44 -55.01 17.51 -25.57
N GLY A 45 -54.96 16.27 -25.07
CA GLY A 45 -53.79 15.69 -24.42
C GLY A 45 -52.55 15.68 -25.32
N ALA A 46 -51.47 16.29 -24.84
CA ALA A 46 -50.17 16.25 -25.50
C ALA A 46 -49.43 14.98 -25.09
N GLN A 47 -49.10 14.13 -26.08
CA GLN A 47 -48.05 13.13 -25.97
C GLN A 47 -46.73 13.81 -25.57
N PRO A 48 -45.90 13.19 -24.72
CA PRO A 48 -44.63 13.78 -24.33
C PRO A 48 -43.72 13.97 -25.56
N PRO A 49 -42.93 15.06 -25.61
CA PRO A 49 -42.15 15.40 -26.79
C PRO A 49 -41.09 14.32 -27.06
N HIS A 50 -41.06 13.85 -28.31
CA HIS A 50 -39.95 13.05 -28.82
C HIS A 50 -38.71 13.95 -28.85
N VAL A 51 -37.74 13.69 -27.97
CA VAL A 51 -36.41 14.30 -28.07
C VAL A 51 -35.72 13.71 -29.30
N ASN A 52 -35.79 14.42 -30.42
CA ASN A 52 -34.94 14.15 -31.58
C ASN A 52 -33.54 14.65 -31.23
N VAL A 53 -32.66 13.73 -30.83
CA VAL A 53 -31.22 14.00 -30.80
C VAL A 53 -30.74 13.99 -32.24
N GLU A 54 -30.64 15.15 -32.87
CA GLU A 54 -29.98 15.29 -34.16
C GLU A 54 -28.47 15.09 -33.94
N ILE A 55 -27.93 13.98 -34.45
CA ILE A 55 -26.49 13.72 -34.48
C ILE A 55 -26.02 14.07 -35.89
N PRO A 56 -25.40 15.24 -36.13
CA PRO A 56 -25.12 15.76 -37.49
C PRO A 56 -24.23 14.82 -38.34
N PHE A 57 -23.46 13.96 -37.70
CA PHE A 57 -22.63 12.94 -38.34
C PHE A 57 -23.44 11.76 -38.89
N ALA A 58 -24.52 11.38 -38.22
CA ALA A 58 -25.33 10.22 -38.58
C ALA A 58 -26.18 10.46 -39.83
N ASP A 59 -26.69 11.68 -40.01
CA ASP A 59 -27.40 12.11 -41.22
C ASP A 59 -26.45 12.14 -42.43
N ARG A 60 -25.18 12.48 -42.23
CA ARG A 60 -24.15 12.38 -43.28
C ARG A 60 -23.85 10.93 -43.64
N MET A 61 -23.68 10.03 -42.66
CA MET A 61 -23.49 8.60 -42.92
C MET A 61 -24.68 7.96 -43.64
N ALA A 62 -25.90 8.41 -43.36
CA ALA A 62 -27.12 7.91 -44.02
C ALA A 62 -27.12 8.13 -45.54
N SER A 63 -26.33 9.10 -46.03
CA SER A 63 -26.16 9.42 -47.46
C SER A 63 -24.98 8.70 -48.14
N TRP A 64 -24.19 7.93 -47.39
CA TRP A 64 -22.98 7.28 -47.90
C TRP A 64 -23.29 6.11 -48.83
N GLY A 65 -22.59 6.06 -49.98
CA GLY A 65 -22.66 4.93 -50.90
C GLY A 65 -21.82 3.74 -50.42
N LYS A 66 -22.01 2.56 -51.05
CA LYS A 66 -21.28 1.33 -50.70
C LYS A 66 -19.76 1.51 -50.58
N ARG A 67 -19.15 2.28 -51.49
CA ARG A 67 -17.70 2.55 -51.48
C ARG A 67 -17.24 3.35 -50.25
N ALA A 68 -18.01 4.36 -49.83
CA ALA A 68 -17.69 5.16 -48.66
C ALA A 68 -17.81 4.35 -47.36
N LEU A 69 -18.80 3.45 -47.27
CA LEU A 69 -18.94 2.53 -46.15
C LEU A 69 -17.78 1.52 -46.08
N ILE A 70 -17.32 0.99 -47.22
CA ILE A 70 -16.15 0.10 -47.27
C ILE A 70 -14.90 0.85 -46.80
N VAL A 71 -14.67 2.07 -47.29
CA VAL A 71 -13.53 2.90 -46.86
C VAL A 71 -13.60 3.19 -45.36
N ALA A 72 -14.77 3.59 -44.84
CA ALA A 72 -14.95 3.84 -43.41
C ALA A 72 -14.69 2.58 -42.57
N ALA A 73 -15.17 1.40 -43.00
CA ALA A 73 -14.91 0.15 -42.32
C ALA A 73 -13.41 -0.19 -42.30
N ILE A 74 -12.70 0.01 -43.41
CA ILE A 74 -11.24 -0.19 -43.48
C ILE A 74 -10.52 0.77 -42.52
N VAL A 75 -10.90 2.05 -42.51
CA VAL A 75 -10.31 3.04 -41.60
C VAL A 75 -10.54 2.65 -40.14
N ILE A 76 -11.76 2.24 -39.77
CA ILE A 76 -12.07 1.79 -38.40
C ILE A 76 -11.25 0.56 -38.02
N ILE A 77 -11.08 -0.41 -38.93
CA ILE A 77 -10.24 -1.59 -38.69
C ILE A 77 -8.77 -1.18 -38.49
N LEU A 78 -8.23 -0.30 -39.33
CA LEU A 78 -6.84 0.16 -39.21
C LEU A 78 -6.61 0.96 -37.92
N VAL A 79 -7.54 1.84 -37.56
CA VAL A 79 -7.50 2.58 -36.29
C VAL A 79 -7.61 1.62 -35.11
N GLY A 80 -8.50 0.62 -35.19
CA GLY A 80 -8.63 -0.42 -34.17
C GLY A 80 -7.36 -1.25 -34.02
N LEU A 81 -6.71 -1.66 -35.11
CA LEU A 81 -5.43 -2.37 -35.05
C LEU A 81 -4.31 -1.49 -34.47
N GLY A 82 -4.26 -0.22 -34.86
CA GLY A 82 -3.31 0.74 -34.29
C GLY A 82 -3.54 0.97 -32.80
N ALA A 83 -4.80 1.11 -32.39
CA ALA A 83 -5.18 1.24 -30.99
C ALA A 83 -4.87 -0.04 -30.19
N TYR A 84 -5.13 -1.22 -30.75
CA TYR A 84 -4.78 -2.49 -30.11
C TYR A 84 -3.26 -2.63 -29.95
N TRP A 85 -2.47 -2.22 -30.94
CA TRP A 85 -1.01 -2.25 -30.83
C TRP A 85 -0.48 -1.26 -29.78
N TRP A 86 -1.12 -0.09 -29.65
CA TRP A 86 -0.69 0.95 -28.71
C TRP A 86 -1.11 0.68 -27.27
N PHE A 87 -2.38 0.33 -27.05
CA PHE A 87 -2.98 0.13 -25.71
C PHE A 87 -3.01 -1.33 -25.27
N HIS A 88 -2.90 -2.27 -26.22
CA HIS A 88 -2.84 -3.71 -25.97
C HIS A 88 -3.79 -4.16 -24.85
N PRO A 89 -5.10 -3.87 -24.93
CA PRO A 89 -6.01 -4.40 -23.94
C PRO A 89 -5.97 -5.93 -24.01
N PRO A 90 -6.05 -6.63 -22.87
CA PRO A 90 -6.14 -8.07 -22.89
C PRO A 90 -7.37 -8.51 -23.69
N ILE A 91 -7.35 -9.70 -24.26
CA ILE A 91 -8.48 -10.32 -24.95
C ILE A 91 -9.17 -11.23 -23.94
N ASN A 92 -9.75 -10.63 -22.90
CA ASN A 92 -10.35 -11.38 -21.80
C ASN A 92 -11.70 -10.79 -21.42
N ILE A 93 -12.74 -11.61 -21.37
CA ILE A 93 -14.09 -11.15 -21.00
C ILE A 93 -14.16 -10.62 -19.56
N HIS A 94 -13.17 -10.94 -18.73
CA HIS A 94 -13.04 -10.47 -17.36
C HIS A 94 -12.29 -9.14 -17.21
N SER A 95 -11.79 -8.57 -18.31
CA SER A 95 -11.12 -7.26 -18.32
C SER A 95 -12.07 -6.15 -18.76
N THR A 96 -12.14 -5.11 -17.95
CA THR A 96 -12.88 -3.88 -18.27
C THR A 96 -12.34 -3.19 -19.53
N ASP A 97 -11.02 -3.26 -19.76
CA ASP A 97 -10.40 -2.64 -20.93
C ASP A 97 -10.80 -3.34 -22.23
N THR A 98 -10.97 -4.67 -22.21
CA THR A 98 -11.52 -5.41 -23.34
C THR A 98 -12.93 -4.94 -23.68
N TRP A 99 -13.79 -4.80 -22.67
CA TRP A 99 -15.17 -4.33 -22.87
C TRP A 99 -15.20 -2.90 -23.41
N MET A 100 -14.36 -2.01 -22.89
CA MET A 100 -14.24 -0.64 -23.38
C MET A 100 -13.73 -0.60 -24.82
N PHE A 101 -12.70 -1.37 -25.14
CA PHE A 101 -12.15 -1.46 -26.48
C PHE A 101 -13.18 -2.00 -27.49
N VAL A 102 -13.87 -3.09 -27.14
CA VAL A 102 -14.95 -3.67 -27.94
C VAL A 102 -16.11 -2.69 -28.08
N ALA A 103 -16.48 -1.96 -27.01
CA ALA A 103 -17.53 -0.96 -27.06
C ALA A 103 -17.21 0.16 -28.07
N VAL A 104 -15.99 0.70 -28.04
CA VAL A 104 -15.56 1.83 -28.87
C VAL A 104 -15.30 1.41 -30.32
N PHE A 105 -14.57 0.32 -30.56
CA PHE A 105 -14.11 -0.05 -31.90
C PHE A 105 -15.03 -1.02 -32.64
N ILE A 106 -15.96 -1.69 -31.94
CA ILE A 106 -16.86 -2.69 -32.53
C ILE A 106 -18.33 -2.32 -32.32
N LEU A 107 -18.79 -2.22 -31.06
CA LEU A 107 -20.22 -2.08 -30.77
C LEU A 107 -20.78 -0.73 -31.22
N LEU A 108 -20.10 0.37 -30.92
CA LEU A 108 -20.53 1.73 -31.29
C LEU A 108 -20.56 1.90 -32.83
N PRO A 109 -19.52 1.55 -33.59
CA PRO A 109 -19.56 1.58 -35.05
C PRO A 109 -20.67 0.73 -35.66
N LEU A 110 -20.88 -0.50 -35.15
CA LEU A 110 -21.96 -1.38 -35.62
C LEU A 110 -23.34 -0.79 -35.31
N PHE A 111 -23.53 -0.24 -34.11
CA PHE A 111 -24.76 0.44 -33.73
C PHE A 111 -25.05 1.62 -34.66
N LEU A 112 -24.09 2.52 -34.85
CA LEU A 112 -24.24 3.68 -35.72
C LEU A 112 -24.52 3.27 -37.17
N LEU A 113 -23.86 2.22 -37.67
CA LEU A 113 -24.07 1.70 -39.02
C LEU A 113 -25.48 1.12 -39.19
N PHE A 114 -25.95 0.26 -38.28
CA PHE A 114 -27.29 -0.32 -38.35
C PHE A 114 -28.39 0.72 -38.14
N TRP A 115 -28.20 1.64 -37.20
CA TRP A 115 -29.12 2.73 -36.94
C TRP A 115 -29.24 3.67 -38.13
N SER A 116 -28.11 4.12 -38.69
CA SER A 116 -28.06 4.95 -39.90
C SER A 116 -28.74 4.24 -41.08
N ARG A 117 -28.51 2.94 -41.27
CA ARG A 117 -29.12 2.18 -42.36
C ARG A 117 -30.63 2.02 -42.21
N SER A 118 -31.11 1.81 -40.98
CA SER A 118 -32.53 1.80 -40.63
C SER A 118 -33.18 3.15 -40.97
N TYR A 119 -32.53 4.25 -40.59
CA TYR A 119 -32.99 5.61 -40.90
C TYR A 119 -33.07 5.87 -42.41
N SER A 120 -32.02 5.54 -43.18
CA SER A 120 -32.00 5.69 -44.65
C SER A 120 -33.11 4.88 -45.34
N TYR A 121 -33.39 3.65 -44.89
CA TYR A 121 -34.46 2.82 -45.46
C TYR A 121 -35.87 3.26 -45.03
N LYS A 122 -36.01 3.96 -43.89
CA LYS A 122 -37.29 4.49 -43.43
C LYS A 122 -37.67 5.75 -44.21
N ASN A 123 -36.75 6.71 -44.31
CA ASN A 123 -37.04 8.03 -44.88
C ASN A 123 -36.79 8.12 -46.40
N GLY A 124 -36.01 7.19 -46.97
CA GLY A 124 -35.52 7.27 -48.34
C GLY A 124 -34.42 8.32 -48.48
N THR A 125 -33.40 8.04 -49.29
CA THR A 125 -32.33 9.00 -49.61
C THR A 125 -32.07 8.99 -51.12
N SER A 126 -31.28 9.95 -51.64
CA SER A 126 -30.97 10.04 -53.07
C SER A 126 -30.34 8.78 -53.68
N LYS A 127 -29.79 7.87 -52.87
CA LYS A 127 -29.12 6.62 -53.29
C LYS A 127 -29.80 5.35 -52.77
N VAL A 128 -30.85 5.46 -51.96
CA VAL A 128 -31.51 4.33 -51.31
C VAL A 128 -33.02 4.54 -51.31
N GLU A 129 -33.75 3.67 -52.00
CA GLU A 129 -35.21 3.64 -51.95
C GLU A 129 -35.72 3.26 -50.56
N SER A 130 -36.84 3.88 -50.16
CA SER A 130 -37.52 3.54 -48.91
C SER A 130 -37.98 2.08 -48.96
N ASN A 131 -37.68 1.32 -47.91
CA ASN A 131 -38.06 -0.08 -47.79
C ASN A 131 -38.35 -0.41 -46.31
N ALA A 132 -39.63 -0.53 -45.98
CA ALA A 132 -40.09 -0.78 -44.62
C ALA A 132 -39.55 -2.10 -44.03
N GLY A 133 -39.43 -3.15 -44.85
CA GLY A 133 -38.89 -4.45 -44.41
C GLY A 133 -37.42 -4.36 -44.01
N LYS A 134 -36.61 -3.70 -44.83
CA LYS A 134 -35.17 -3.48 -44.54
C LYS A 134 -34.97 -2.49 -43.40
N ALA A 135 -35.77 -1.42 -43.31
CA ALA A 135 -35.75 -0.50 -42.17
C ALA A 135 -36.01 -1.25 -40.85
N LYS A 136 -37.04 -2.10 -40.81
CA LYS A 136 -37.34 -2.95 -39.65
C LYS A 136 -36.19 -3.90 -39.33
N ALA A 137 -35.62 -4.57 -40.33
CA ALA A 137 -34.50 -5.50 -40.13
C ALA A 137 -33.27 -4.80 -39.53
N PHE A 138 -32.86 -3.65 -40.09
CA PHE A 138 -31.72 -2.88 -39.57
C PHE A 138 -31.99 -2.26 -38.19
N LYS A 139 -33.24 -1.88 -37.88
CA LYS A 139 -33.64 -1.48 -36.53
C LYS A 139 -33.41 -2.61 -35.52
N TRP A 140 -33.85 -3.82 -35.85
CA TRP A 140 -33.61 -5.00 -34.99
C TRP A 140 -32.12 -5.33 -34.88
N ALA A 141 -31.35 -5.23 -35.97
CA ALA A 141 -29.90 -5.42 -35.94
C ALA A 141 -29.20 -4.41 -35.02
N SER A 142 -29.69 -3.16 -34.96
CA SER A 142 -29.10 -2.15 -34.06
C SER A 142 -29.27 -2.47 -32.58
N TYR A 143 -30.22 -3.33 -32.20
CA TYR A 143 -30.37 -3.78 -30.81
C TYR A 143 -29.33 -4.83 -30.42
N LEU A 144 -28.67 -5.51 -31.36
CA LEU A 144 -27.68 -6.54 -31.03
C LEU A 144 -26.45 -5.95 -30.32
N PRO A 145 -25.78 -4.89 -30.82
CA PRO A 145 -24.69 -4.25 -30.08
C PRO A 145 -25.12 -3.71 -28.70
N VAL A 146 -26.34 -3.17 -28.61
CA VAL A 146 -26.91 -2.70 -27.34
C VAL A 146 -27.10 -3.85 -26.35
N LEU A 147 -27.61 -5.00 -26.82
CA LEU A 147 -27.76 -6.19 -25.98
C LEU A 147 -26.42 -6.68 -25.45
N VAL A 148 -25.38 -6.70 -26.28
CA VAL A 148 -24.02 -7.08 -25.83
C VAL A 148 -23.50 -6.10 -24.76
N ALA A 149 -23.67 -4.79 -24.96
CA ALA A 149 -23.30 -3.80 -23.95
C ALA A 149 -24.08 -4.00 -22.63
N VAL A 150 -25.38 -4.29 -22.72
CA VAL A 150 -26.22 -4.60 -21.56
C VAL A 150 -25.74 -5.86 -20.82
N ILE A 151 -25.27 -6.89 -21.53
CA ILE A 151 -24.67 -8.08 -20.90
C ILE A 151 -23.44 -7.71 -20.09
N GLY A 152 -22.56 -6.85 -20.62
CA GLY A 152 -21.39 -6.35 -19.88
C GLY A 152 -21.81 -5.61 -18.60
N VAL A 153 -22.82 -4.73 -18.69
CA VAL A 153 -23.36 -4.01 -17.52
C VAL A 153 -23.98 -4.97 -16.49
N ILE A 154 -24.75 -5.98 -16.93
CA ILE A 154 -25.30 -7.01 -16.05
C ILE A 154 -24.16 -7.77 -15.36
N GLY A 155 -23.10 -8.11 -16.10
CA GLY A 155 -21.89 -8.72 -15.54
C GLY A 155 -21.24 -7.86 -14.46
N ALA A 156 -21.16 -6.53 -14.67
CA ALA A 156 -20.67 -5.60 -13.66
C ALA A 156 -21.54 -5.56 -12.42
N VAL A 157 -22.86 -5.43 -12.58
CA VAL A 157 -23.81 -5.45 -11.45
C VAL A 157 -23.74 -6.77 -10.68
N ALA A 158 -23.62 -7.90 -11.39
CA ALA A 158 -23.48 -9.22 -10.80
C ALA A 158 -22.12 -9.44 -10.10
N SER A 159 -21.13 -8.56 -10.31
CA SER A 159 -19.83 -8.60 -9.65
C SER A 159 -19.77 -7.73 -8.39
N LEU A 160 -20.78 -6.88 -8.15
CA LEU A 160 -20.83 -6.00 -6.98
C LEU A 160 -21.03 -6.80 -5.68
N SER A 161 -20.46 -6.30 -4.58
CA SER A 161 -20.57 -6.93 -3.26
C SER A 161 -22.01 -6.95 -2.70
N ILE A 162 -22.88 -6.02 -3.13
CA ILE A 162 -24.31 -5.99 -2.77
C ILE A 162 -25.10 -7.16 -3.36
N PHE A 163 -24.62 -7.75 -4.45
CA PHE A 163 -25.32 -8.85 -5.09
C PHE A 163 -25.35 -10.07 -4.14
N PRO A 164 -26.48 -10.78 -4.00
CA PRO A 164 -26.62 -11.85 -3.00
C PRO A 164 -25.47 -12.88 -3.06
N GLY A 165 -24.81 -13.08 -1.92
CA GLY A 165 -23.70 -14.02 -1.76
C GLY A 165 -22.31 -13.46 -2.12
N ASN A 166 -22.20 -12.34 -2.83
CA ASN A 166 -20.89 -11.81 -3.24
C ASN A 166 -20.08 -11.25 -2.07
N ALA A 167 -20.69 -10.56 -1.11
CA ALA A 167 -19.95 -10.08 0.08
C ALA A 167 -19.21 -11.22 0.80
N ALA A 168 -19.85 -12.37 0.97
CA ALA A 168 -19.19 -13.55 1.56
C ALA A 168 -18.04 -14.04 0.68
N LYS A 169 -18.18 -14.03 -0.66
CA LYS A 169 -17.08 -14.40 -1.57
C LYS A 169 -15.91 -13.43 -1.48
N TYR A 170 -16.18 -12.12 -1.48
CA TYR A 170 -15.16 -11.09 -1.32
C TYR A 170 -14.42 -11.24 0.01
N ALA A 171 -15.15 -11.60 1.08
CA ALA A 171 -14.55 -11.83 2.38
C ALA A 171 -13.62 -13.05 2.45
N ASN A 172 -13.72 -13.98 1.50
CA ASN A 172 -12.93 -15.22 1.45
C ASN A 172 -11.84 -15.22 0.37
N VAL A 173 -11.59 -14.08 -0.30
CA VAL A 173 -10.54 -14.01 -1.32
C VAL A 173 -9.15 -14.16 -0.69
N LEU A 174 -8.92 -13.48 0.44
CA LEU A 174 -7.73 -13.64 1.26
C LEU A 174 -8.16 -14.22 2.61
N GLN A 175 -7.60 -15.37 2.96
CA GLN A 175 -7.81 -16.02 4.24
C GLN A 175 -6.70 -15.58 5.18
N THR A 176 -7.10 -15.00 6.31
CA THR A 176 -6.16 -14.51 7.31
C THR A 176 -6.26 -15.36 8.56
N GLU A 177 -5.13 -15.92 8.98
CA GLU A 177 -5.00 -16.68 10.22
C GLU A 177 -4.65 -15.74 11.37
N THR A 178 -5.05 -16.08 12.59
CA THR A 178 -4.70 -15.28 13.78
C THR A 178 -3.55 -15.95 14.50
N GLU A 179 -2.43 -15.23 14.60
CA GLU A 179 -1.19 -15.72 15.20
C GLU A 179 -0.82 -14.88 16.42
N THR A 180 0.04 -15.45 17.28
CA THR A 180 0.58 -14.74 18.43
C THR A 180 1.85 -13.99 18.03
N PHE A 181 1.93 -12.70 18.35
CA PHE A 181 3.06 -11.83 18.00
C PHE A 181 4.42 -12.44 18.37
N ALA A 182 4.58 -12.87 19.62
CA ALA A 182 5.85 -13.37 20.14
C ALA A 182 6.26 -14.74 19.58
N ASP A 183 5.31 -15.54 19.07
CA ASP A 183 5.58 -16.89 18.57
C ASP A 183 6.11 -16.86 17.13
N ASP A 184 5.58 -15.96 16.29
CA ASP A 184 5.91 -15.87 14.85
C ASP A 184 6.92 -14.75 14.53
N ILE A 185 6.89 -13.64 15.29
CA ILE A 185 7.87 -12.55 15.17
C ILE A 185 8.90 -12.68 16.30
N LYS A 186 9.94 -13.45 16.00
CA LYS A 186 11.11 -13.58 16.88
C LYS A 186 11.78 -12.23 17.10
N GLU A 187 12.47 -12.11 18.23
CA GLU A 187 13.30 -10.93 18.51
C GLU A 187 14.25 -10.69 17.34
N VAL A 188 14.15 -9.49 16.77
CA VAL A 188 14.67 -9.24 15.42
C VAL A 188 16.18 -9.08 15.48
N ASN A 189 16.88 -9.71 14.53
CA ASN A 189 18.26 -9.34 14.25
C ASN A 189 18.26 -7.95 13.60
N TYR A 190 18.65 -6.93 14.35
CA TYR A 190 18.57 -5.53 13.91
C TYR A 190 19.33 -5.22 12.61
N SER A 191 20.26 -6.08 12.17
CA SER A 191 20.91 -5.96 10.87
C SER A 191 20.00 -6.27 9.67
N GLU A 192 18.82 -6.83 9.92
CA GLU A 192 17.82 -7.23 8.92
C GLU A 192 16.62 -6.26 8.87
N ILE A 193 16.58 -5.27 9.77
CA ILE A 193 15.51 -4.25 9.78
C ILE A 193 15.79 -3.20 8.71
N PRO A 194 14.86 -2.98 7.75
CA PRO A 194 15.01 -1.89 6.81
C PRO A 194 14.89 -0.53 7.53
N VAL A 195 15.95 0.26 7.47
CA VAL A 195 16.09 1.54 8.18
C VAL A 195 15.84 2.76 7.29
N ILE A 196 15.59 2.56 6.00
CA ILE A 196 15.27 3.62 5.03
C ILE A 196 13.94 3.33 4.34
N ASP A 197 13.24 4.38 3.92
CA ASP A 197 12.04 4.26 3.09
C ASP A 197 12.38 4.30 1.59
N ARG A 198 11.37 4.12 0.73
CA ARG A 198 11.53 4.22 -0.72
C ARG A 198 12.13 5.55 -1.17
N SER A 199 11.75 6.65 -0.52
CA SER A 199 12.18 7.99 -0.91
C SER A 199 13.66 8.21 -0.63
N SER A 200 14.14 7.72 0.51
CA SER A 200 15.56 7.72 0.87
C SER A 200 16.36 6.80 -0.04
N ALA A 201 15.84 5.62 -0.41
CA ALA A 201 16.51 4.74 -1.38
C ALA A 201 16.67 5.40 -2.76
N ILE A 202 15.63 6.09 -3.25
CA ILE A 202 15.69 6.88 -4.50
C ILE A 202 16.80 7.95 -4.42
N LEU A 203 16.89 8.66 -3.30
CA LEU A 203 17.91 9.69 -3.10
C LEU A 203 19.33 9.11 -3.11
N LEU A 204 19.55 8.00 -2.40
CA LEU A 204 20.84 7.31 -2.32
C LEU A 204 21.27 6.79 -3.69
N GLY A 205 20.36 6.11 -4.41
CA GLY A 205 20.63 5.63 -5.76
C GLY A 205 20.93 6.76 -6.76
N ASN A 206 20.18 7.86 -6.72
CA ASN A 206 20.44 9.03 -7.57
C ASN A 206 21.79 9.70 -7.27
N ARG A 207 22.20 9.73 -6.00
CA ARG A 207 23.52 10.24 -5.60
C ARG A 207 24.63 9.36 -6.16
N GLU A 208 24.47 8.04 -6.07
CA GLU A 208 25.44 7.09 -6.60
C GLU A 208 25.52 7.17 -8.14
N MET A 209 24.37 7.23 -8.81
CA MET A 209 24.30 7.46 -10.26
C MET A 209 25.04 8.73 -10.69
N GLY A 210 24.87 9.81 -9.94
CA GLY A 210 25.54 11.10 -10.17
C GLY A 210 27.07 11.01 -10.13
N SER A 211 27.63 9.99 -9.47
CA SER A 211 29.07 9.76 -9.38
C SER A 211 29.66 9.06 -10.61
N ILE A 212 28.82 8.51 -11.50
CA ILE A 212 29.23 7.73 -12.68
C ILE A 212 29.01 8.56 -13.97
N PRO A 213 30.04 9.26 -14.49
CA PRO A 213 29.86 10.24 -15.58
C PRO A 213 29.28 9.65 -16.87
N ASP A 214 29.55 8.37 -17.13
CA ASP A 214 29.12 7.68 -18.35
C ASP A 214 27.59 7.50 -18.43
N PHE A 215 26.88 7.48 -17.29
CA PHE A 215 25.44 7.19 -17.24
C PHE A 215 24.56 8.43 -17.10
N VAL A 216 25.01 9.45 -16.35
CA VAL A 216 24.22 10.65 -15.96
C VAL A 216 23.55 11.39 -17.13
N SER A 217 24.11 11.31 -18.34
CA SER A 217 23.56 12.00 -19.52
C SER A 217 22.73 11.13 -20.44
N GLN A 218 22.70 9.81 -20.21
CA GLN A 218 22.09 8.83 -21.12
C GLN A 218 20.92 8.11 -20.46
N PHE A 219 21.00 7.88 -19.16
CA PHE A 219 20.05 7.08 -18.39
C PHE A 219 19.60 7.80 -17.12
N GLU A 220 18.42 7.43 -16.66
CA GLU A 220 17.85 7.81 -15.37
C GLU A 220 17.46 6.54 -14.60
N ILE A 221 17.38 6.59 -13.29
CA ILE A 221 16.89 5.42 -12.53
C ILE A 221 15.36 5.41 -12.59
N SER A 222 14.77 4.26 -12.92
CA SER A 222 13.32 4.11 -12.83
C SER A 222 12.84 4.38 -11.39
N PRO A 223 11.68 5.01 -11.19
CA PRO A 223 11.17 5.23 -9.85
C PRO A 223 10.71 3.92 -9.18
N LEU A 224 10.65 2.77 -9.85
CA LEU A 224 10.07 1.53 -9.28
C LEU A 224 10.60 1.19 -7.87
N TYR A 225 11.91 0.94 -7.73
CA TYR A 225 12.55 0.57 -6.45
C TYR A 225 11.78 -0.53 -5.69
N SER A 226 11.60 -1.68 -6.34
CA SER A 226 10.98 -2.88 -5.77
C SER A 226 11.81 -3.36 -4.58
N GLN A 227 11.18 -3.75 -3.47
CA GLN A 227 11.90 -4.25 -2.30
C GLN A 227 11.93 -5.78 -2.33
N ILE A 228 13.12 -6.35 -2.50
CA ILE A 228 13.34 -7.79 -2.56
C ILE A 228 14.24 -8.23 -1.41
N ASN A 229 14.26 -9.52 -1.12
CA ASN A 229 15.25 -10.15 -0.28
C ASN A 229 16.34 -10.77 -1.16
N TYR A 230 17.52 -10.14 -1.19
CA TYR A 230 18.65 -10.60 -1.99
C TYR A 230 19.79 -11.02 -1.09
N GLN A 231 20.18 -12.29 -1.15
CA GLN A 231 21.26 -12.85 -0.33
C GLN A 231 21.06 -12.67 1.18
N ASN A 232 19.82 -12.84 1.67
CA ASN A 232 19.40 -12.60 3.07
C ASN A 232 19.51 -11.13 3.53
N ALA A 233 19.53 -10.18 2.61
CA ALA A 233 19.48 -8.76 2.92
C ALA A 233 18.26 -8.13 2.24
N PRO A 234 17.47 -7.30 2.95
CA PRO A 234 16.44 -6.50 2.32
C PRO A 234 17.11 -5.43 1.45
N VAL A 235 16.89 -5.50 0.14
CA VAL A 235 17.41 -4.51 -0.82
C VAL A 235 16.27 -3.93 -1.65
N ARG A 236 16.47 -2.73 -2.17
CA ARG A 236 15.65 -2.19 -3.24
C ARG A 236 16.40 -2.20 -4.55
N VAL A 237 15.76 -2.76 -5.57
CA VAL A 237 16.31 -2.80 -6.93
C VAL A 237 15.47 -1.97 -7.88
N SER A 238 16.13 -1.27 -8.79
CA SER A 238 15.45 -0.51 -9.83
C SER A 238 16.27 -0.50 -11.12
N PRO A 239 15.67 -0.81 -12.28
CA PRO A 239 16.40 -0.75 -13.53
C PRO A 239 16.69 0.70 -13.88
N LEU A 240 17.77 0.93 -14.62
CA LEU A 240 17.90 2.20 -15.32
C LEU A 240 16.88 2.27 -16.46
N ALA A 241 16.66 3.47 -16.94
CA ALA A 241 15.73 3.81 -18.01
C ALA A 241 16.41 4.80 -18.95
N TYR A 242 16.05 4.78 -20.24
CA TYR A 242 16.48 5.84 -21.15
C TYR A 242 15.86 7.17 -20.71
N ALA A 243 16.68 8.23 -20.61
CA ALA A 243 16.19 9.53 -20.15
C ALA A 243 15.17 10.16 -21.11
N ASP A 244 15.30 9.91 -22.41
CA ASP A 244 14.36 10.36 -23.43
C ASP A 244 14.42 9.49 -24.70
N LEU A 245 13.53 9.77 -25.66
CA LEU A 245 13.45 9.04 -26.92
C LEU A 245 14.72 9.16 -27.79
N PHE A 246 15.43 10.30 -27.74
CA PHE A 246 16.69 10.46 -28.45
C PHE A 246 17.78 9.58 -27.81
N LYS A 247 17.86 9.54 -26.48
CA LYS A 247 18.77 8.66 -25.73
C LYS A 247 18.46 7.20 -25.98
N TRP A 248 17.19 6.82 -26.02
CA TRP A 248 16.78 5.50 -26.47
C TRP A 248 17.33 5.21 -27.88
N PHE A 249 17.07 6.10 -28.85
CA PHE A 249 17.49 5.86 -30.24
C PHE A 249 19.00 5.68 -30.40
N THR A 250 19.81 6.42 -29.64
CA THR A 250 21.27 6.31 -29.69
C THR A 250 21.83 5.10 -28.95
N ASN A 251 21.11 4.58 -27.94
CA ASN A 251 21.61 3.51 -27.06
C ASN A 251 20.89 2.15 -27.25
N ARG A 252 19.79 2.06 -28.00
CA ARG A 252 18.96 0.84 -28.16
C ARG A 252 19.69 -0.42 -28.61
N ASP A 253 20.83 -0.28 -29.31
CA ASP A 253 21.63 -1.41 -29.78
C ASP A 253 22.49 -1.98 -28.64
N GLY A 254 22.97 -1.09 -27.74
CA GLY A 254 23.73 -1.45 -26.54
C GLY A 254 22.86 -1.75 -25.32
N GLY A 255 21.58 -1.37 -25.33
CA GLY A 255 20.66 -1.61 -24.23
C GLY A 255 20.96 -0.73 -23.00
N ILE A 256 20.33 -1.09 -21.88
CA ILE A 256 20.48 -0.43 -20.60
C ILE A 256 21.56 -1.19 -19.80
N PRO A 257 22.69 -0.57 -19.45
CA PRO A 257 23.91 -1.31 -19.05
C PRO A 257 23.98 -1.68 -17.57
N ALA A 258 23.01 -1.25 -16.75
CA ALA A 258 23.09 -1.37 -15.30
C ALA A 258 21.70 -1.28 -14.65
N TYR A 259 21.65 -1.57 -13.35
CA TYR A 259 20.53 -1.30 -12.45
C TYR A 259 21.03 -0.73 -11.12
N ALA A 260 20.17 -0.06 -10.37
CA ALA A 260 20.45 0.43 -9.03
C ALA A 260 20.08 -0.63 -8.00
N LEU A 261 20.95 -0.84 -7.01
CA LEU A 261 20.74 -1.69 -5.85
C LEU A 261 21.01 -0.87 -4.60
N VAL A 262 20.06 -0.83 -3.67
CA VAL A 262 20.20 -0.09 -2.41
C VAL A 262 19.91 -1.04 -1.26
N ASN A 263 20.89 -1.23 -0.37
CA ASN A 263 20.70 -2.00 0.84
C ASN A 263 19.87 -1.21 1.85
N MET A 264 18.78 -1.81 2.31
CA MET A 264 17.81 -1.15 3.18
C MET A 264 18.26 -1.06 4.63
N THR A 265 19.26 -1.83 5.04
CA THR A 265 19.79 -1.83 6.42
C THR A 265 21.08 -1.02 6.54
N THR A 266 22.02 -1.17 5.61
CA THR A 266 23.31 -0.45 5.63
C THR A 266 23.24 0.92 4.98
N GLN A 267 22.21 1.21 4.18
CA GLN A 267 22.07 2.43 3.36
C GLN A 267 23.10 2.55 2.23
N ASP A 268 23.83 1.48 1.93
CA ASP A 268 24.75 1.44 0.80
C ASP A 268 23.96 1.39 -0.51
N ALA A 269 24.37 2.21 -1.47
CA ALA A 269 23.81 2.24 -2.82
C ALA A 269 24.89 1.92 -3.83
N GLU A 270 24.54 1.07 -4.80
CA GLU A 270 25.41 0.62 -5.88
C GLU A 270 24.66 0.72 -7.22
N ILE A 271 25.40 1.07 -8.28
CA ILE A 271 24.93 0.90 -9.66
C ILE A 271 25.64 -0.32 -10.24
N VAL A 272 24.96 -1.46 -10.20
CA VAL A 272 25.48 -2.75 -10.65
C VAL A 272 25.50 -2.79 -12.17
N ARG A 273 26.69 -3.01 -12.74
CA ARG A 273 26.89 -3.11 -14.19
C ARG A 273 26.61 -4.52 -14.67
N LEU A 274 25.93 -4.62 -15.81
CA LEU A 274 25.53 -5.88 -16.43
C LEU A 274 26.49 -6.35 -17.54
N ASP A 275 27.54 -5.57 -17.83
CA ASP A 275 28.56 -5.83 -18.84
C ASP A 275 28.00 -6.36 -20.17
N ASP A 276 28.14 -7.65 -20.45
CA ASP A 276 27.73 -8.30 -21.70
C ASP A 276 26.23 -8.66 -21.78
N SER A 277 25.46 -8.44 -20.70
CA SER A 277 24.03 -8.80 -20.56
C SER A 277 23.14 -7.57 -20.25
N PRO A 278 23.14 -6.53 -21.11
CA PRO A 278 22.35 -5.32 -20.85
C PRO A 278 20.84 -5.60 -20.90
N ILE A 279 20.06 -4.79 -20.19
CA ILE A 279 18.59 -4.83 -20.21
C ILE A 279 18.10 -4.25 -21.54
N TYR A 280 17.38 -5.07 -22.31
CA TYR A 280 16.76 -4.65 -23.57
C TYR A 280 15.25 -4.47 -23.45
N TYR A 281 14.60 -5.14 -22.51
CA TYR A 281 13.17 -5.07 -22.28
C TYR A 281 12.94 -4.21 -21.04
N SER A 282 12.31 -3.05 -21.20
CA SER A 282 12.09 -2.10 -20.10
C SER A 282 10.85 -1.23 -20.31
N GLU A 283 10.46 -0.47 -19.29
CA GLU A 283 9.35 0.49 -19.39
C GLU A 283 9.66 1.67 -20.31
N SER A 284 10.94 2.05 -20.41
CA SER A 284 11.42 3.16 -21.25
C SER A 284 11.53 2.83 -22.74
N GLU A 285 11.38 1.55 -23.13
CA GLU A 285 11.31 1.16 -24.53
C GLU A 285 9.99 1.62 -25.15
N PRO A 286 9.98 2.33 -26.29
CA PRO A 286 8.77 2.87 -26.89
C PRO A 286 8.01 1.87 -27.78
N LEU A 287 8.67 0.82 -28.27
CA LEU A 287 8.14 -0.09 -29.30
C LEU A 287 8.04 -1.55 -28.80
N ALA A 288 8.44 -2.54 -29.60
CA ALA A 288 8.20 -3.95 -29.32
C ALA A 288 8.88 -4.48 -28.05
N ARG A 289 9.98 -3.86 -27.61
CA ARG A 289 10.71 -4.20 -26.37
C ARG A 289 10.15 -3.52 -25.11
N ASN A 290 9.10 -2.71 -25.25
CA ASN A 290 8.36 -2.22 -24.10
C ASN A 290 7.82 -3.43 -23.34
N ILE A 291 8.17 -3.56 -22.07
CA ILE A 291 7.86 -4.77 -21.28
C ILE A 291 6.35 -5.06 -21.23
N ASP A 292 5.51 -4.04 -21.02
CA ASP A 292 4.06 -4.21 -20.95
C ASP A 292 3.49 -4.68 -22.30
N ARG A 293 3.97 -4.10 -23.40
CA ARG A 293 3.57 -4.51 -24.75
C ARG A 293 4.08 -5.91 -25.09
N HIS A 294 5.32 -6.20 -24.78
CA HIS A 294 5.97 -7.48 -25.09
C HIS A 294 5.23 -8.63 -24.41
N VAL A 295 4.98 -8.51 -23.11
CA VAL A 295 4.29 -9.56 -22.35
C VAL A 295 2.82 -9.69 -22.79
N GLN A 296 2.14 -8.56 -23.03
CA GLN A 296 0.74 -8.59 -23.42
C GLN A 296 0.50 -9.12 -24.84
N LEU A 297 1.41 -8.86 -25.79
CA LEU A 297 1.33 -9.44 -27.14
C LEU A 297 1.77 -10.91 -27.17
N SER A 298 2.66 -11.32 -26.27
CA SER A 298 3.05 -12.73 -26.09
C SER A 298 1.94 -13.55 -25.44
N TYR A 299 1.19 -12.94 -24.53
CA TYR A 299 0.06 -13.55 -23.82
C TYR A 299 -1.23 -12.73 -23.98
N PRO A 300 -1.86 -12.69 -25.18
CA PRO A 300 -2.99 -11.81 -25.47
C PRO A 300 -4.22 -11.99 -24.58
N PHE A 301 -4.40 -13.16 -23.97
CA PHE A 301 -5.58 -13.48 -23.16
C PHE A 301 -5.38 -13.23 -21.66
N TYR A 302 -4.15 -12.94 -21.23
CA TYR A 302 -3.81 -12.71 -19.83
C TYR A 302 -4.08 -11.25 -19.45
N MET A 303 -4.53 -11.05 -18.21
CA MET A 303 -4.74 -9.74 -17.62
C MET A 303 -3.58 -9.50 -16.64
N PHE A 304 -2.60 -8.70 -17.02
CA PHE A 304 -1.45 -8.43 -16.17
C PHE A 304 -1.77 -7.39 -15.09
N ASP A 305 -1.26 -7.61 -13.89
CA ASP A 305 -1.27 -6.64 -12.79
C ASP A 305 -0.01 -5.76 -12.81
N GLN A 306 0.21 -4.98 -11.75
CA GLN A 306 1.45 -4.28 -11.51
C GLN A 306 2.64 -5.25 -11.47
N LYS A 307 3.53 -5.11 -12.46
CA LYS A 307 4.82 -5.79 -12.53
C LYS A 307 5.83 -5.23 -11.52
N SER A 308 6.80 -6.06 -11.13
CA SER A 308 8.00 -5.67 -10.40
C SER A 308 9.25 -5.93 -11.26
N PHE A 309 10.30 -5.16 -11.01
CA PHE A 309 11.65 -5.48 -11.44
C PHE A 309 12.38 -6.14 -10.27
N GLU A 310 13.01 -7.28 -10.50
CA GLU A 310 13.72 -8.09 -9.51
C GLU A 310 15.03 -8.61 -10.09
N ILE A 311 15.92 -9.10 -9.23
CA ILE A 311 17.12 -9.83 -9.63
C ILE A 311 17.09 -11.19 -8.96
N ASP A 312 17.58 -12.21 -9.65
CA ASP A 312 17.77 -13.52 -9.02
C ASP A 312 19.03 -13.54 -8.14
N ASP A 313 19.31 -14.68 -7.51
CA ASP A 313 20.45 -14.86 -6.60
C ASP A 313 21.82 -14.61 -7.26
N ASP A 314 21.90 -14.74 -8.59
CA ASP A 314 23.11 -14.48 -9.39
C ASP A 314 23.20 -13.00 -9.84
N GLY A 315 22.21 -12.18 -9.51
CA GLY A 315 22.10 -10.77 -9.90
C GLY A 315 21.57 -10.55 -11.32
N HIS A 316 20.99 -11.57 -11.96
CA HIS A 316 20.43 -11.43 -13.31
C HIS A 316 19.05 -10.76 -13.26
N PRO A 317 18.77 -9.77 -14.13
CA PRO A 317 17.56 -8.97 -14.03
C PRO A 317 16.32 -9.60 -14.68
N TRP A 318 15.21 -9.58 -13.95
CA TRP A 318 13.92 -10.13 -14.35
C TRP A 318 12.77 -9.13 -14.17
N TRP A 319 11.78 -9.22 -15.05
CA TRP A 319 10.46 -8.64 -14.82
C TRP A 319 9.49 -9.72 -14.36
N ILE A 320 8.87 -9.50 -13.21
CA ILE A 320 7.85 -10.39 -12.66
C ILE A 320 6.50 -9.76 -13.00
N CYS A 321 5.70 -10.46 -13.83
CA CYS A 321 4.41 -9.96 -14.31
C CYS A 321 3.26 -10.83 -13.77
N PRO A 322 2.63 -10.46 -12.64
CA PRO A 322 1.50 -11.20 -12.10
C PRO A 322 0.30 -11.22 -13.04
N VAL A 323 -0.38 -12.36 -13.13
CA VAL A 323 -1.58 -12.54 -13.97
C VAL A 323 -2.84 -12.60 -13.11
N GLN A 324 -3.66 -11.57 -13.24
CA GLN A 324 -4.95 -11.45 -12.56
C GLN A 324 -5.94 -12.51 -13.06
N SER A 325 -6.74 -12.98 -12.12
CA SER A 325 -7.96 -13.75 -12.33
C SER A 325 -9.12 -13.11 -11.56
N ARG A 326 -10.35 -13.32 -12.01
CA ARG A 326 -11.57 -12.84 -11.32
C ARG A 326 -12.32 -14.03 -10.75
N THR A 327 -12.54 -14.02 -9.44
CA THR A 327 -13.25 -15.10 -8.74
C THR A 327 -14.74 -14.82 -8.54
N ILE A 328 -15.18 -13.56 -8.74
CA ILE A 328 -16.55 -13.12 -8.44
C ILE A 328 -17.18 -12.42 -9.65
N GLY A 329 -18.16 -13.08 -10.26
CA GLY A 329 -18.88 -12.52 -11.41
C GLY A 329 -17.97 -12.36 -12.62
N LEU A 330 -18.15 -11.25 -13.35
CA LEU A 330 -17.35 -10.96 -14.54
C LEU A 330 -16.10 -10.12 -14.21
N PHE A 331 -16.15 -9.26 -13.19
CA PHE A 331 -15.08 -8.28 -12.93
C PHE A 331 -14.58 -8.26 -11.48
N GLY A 332 -15.16 -9.05 -10.58
CA GLY A 332 -14.90 -8.97 -9.15
C GLY A 332 -13.96 -10.03 -8.60
N GLY A 333 -13.52 -9.83 -7.35
CA GLY A 333 -12.70 -10.79 -6.61
C GLY A 333 -11.37 -11.06 -7.29
N THR A 334 -10.62 -9.99 -7.59
CA THR A 334 -9.28 -10.06 -8.17
C THR A 334 -8.36 -10.91 -7.31
N THR A 335 -7.60 -11.80 -7.93
CA THR A 335 -6.48 -12.51 -7.30
C THR A 335 -5.45 -12.91 -8.36
N ILE A 336 -4.26 -13.30 -7.94
CA ILE A 336 -3.22 -13.82 -8.84
C ILE A 336 -3.32 -15.34 -8.88
N SER A 337 -3.19 -15.88 -10.09
CA SER A 337 -3.19 -17.33 -10.33
C SER A 337 -1.92 -17.83 -10.98
N ARG A 338 -1.18 -16.93 -11.62
CA ARG A 338 0.02 -17.23 -12.41
C ARG A 338 0.94 -16.01 -12.40
N VAL A 339 2.20 -16.25 -12.70
CA VAL A 339 3.21 -15.21 -12.92
C VAL A 339 3.90 -15.50 -14.25
N VAL A 340 4.02 -14.47 -15.09
CA VAL A 340 4.91 -14.52 -16.26
C VAL A 340 6.19 -13.81 -15.89
N MET A 341 7.28 -14.56 -15.81
CA MET A 341 8.62 -14.02 -15.64
C MET A 341 9.18 -13.69 -17.02
N VAL A 342 9.84 -12.55 -17.16
CA VAL A 342 10.49 -12.13 -18.40
C VAL A 342 11.93 -11.78 -18.10
N ASP A 343 12.86 -12.46 -18.77
CA ASP A 343 14.27 -12.10 -18.74
C ASP A 343 14.43 -10.70 -19.34
N ALA A 344 14.92 -9.73 -18.56
CA ALA A 344 14.99 -8.34 -18.99
C ALA A 344 16.04 -8.12 -20.11
N THR A 345 16.98 -9.05 -20.26
CA THR A 345 18.06 -9.01 -21.25
C THR A 345 17.62 -9.66 -22.56
N THR A 346 17.01 -10.85 -22.51
CA THR A 346 16.67 -11.62 -23.72
C THR A 346 15.23 -11.45 -24.16
N GLY A 347 14.32 -11.10 -23.25
CA GLY A 347 12.88 -11.08 -23.46
C GLY A 347 12.23 -12.46 -23.47
N GLU A 348 12.98 -13.52 -23.18
CA GLU A 348 12.41 -14.85 -23.00
C GLU A 348 11.45 -14.86 -21.81
N THR A 349 10.32 -15.56 -21.98
CA THR A 349 9.24 -15.56 -20.99
C THR A 349 9.04 -16.95 -20.40
N GLN A 350 8.79 -17.03 -19.10
CA GLN A 350 8.41 -18.26 -18.40
C GLN A 350 7.04 -18.05 -17.74
N ASP A 351 6.06 -18.88 -18.07
CA ASP A 351 4.71 -18.83 -17.51
C ASP A 351 4.55 -19.89 -16.42
N LEU A 352 4.47 -19.46 -15.17
CA LEU A 352 4.42 -20.32 -13.99
C LEU A 352 3.06 -20.21 -13.29
N ALA A 353 2.54 -21.34 -12.81
CA ALA A 353 1.46 -21.30 -11.83
C ALA A 353 1.99 -20.71 -10.53
N ILE A 354 1.13 -20.14 -9.70
CA ILE A 354 1.58 -19.43 -8.49
C ILE A 354 2.35 -20.36 -7.53
N GLU A 355 1.96 -21.63 -7.46
CA GLU A 355 2.62 -22.68 -6.68
C GLU A 355 4.00 -23.09 -7.21
N ASP A 356 4.31 -22.80 -8.48
CA ASP A 356 5.56 -23.15 -9.15
C ASP A 356 6.55 -21.96 -9.21
N VAL A 357 6.17 -20.79 -8.68
CA VAL A 357 7.04 -19.60 -8.65
C VAL A 357 8.25 -19.87 -7.77
N PRO A 358 9.48 -19.63 -8.26
CA PRO A 358 10.70 -19.91 -7.50
C PRO A 358 10.81 -19.02 -6.27
N GLN A 359 11.53 -19.51 -5.26
CA GLN A 359 11.62 -18.88 -3.94
C GLN A 359 12.22 -17.46 -3.98
N TRP A 360 13.19 -17.19 -4.87
CA TRP A 360 13.81 -15.87 -4.99
C TRP A 360 12.86 -14.76 -5.52
N VAL A 361 11.70 -15.12 -6.08
CA VAL A 361 10.73 -14.15 -6.60
C VAL A 361 9.86 -13.63 -5.47
N ASP A 362 10.02 -12.36 -5.12
CA ASP A 362 9.32 -11.78 -3.97
C ASP A 362 7.93 -11.26 -4.32
N HIS A 363 7.73 -10.57 -5.45
CA HIS A 363 6.46 -9.90 -5.76
C HIS A 363 5.60 -10.68 -6.76
N ALA A 364 5.20 -11.89 -6.40
CA ALA A 364 4.19 -12.61 -7.17
C ALA A 364 2.79 -11.98 -7.03
N TYR A 365 2.50 -11.38 -5.87
CA TYR A 365 1.29 -10.63 -5.54
C TYR A 365 1.63 -9.15 -5.30
N PRO A 366 1.01 -8.22 -6.07
CA PRO A 366 1.20 -6.80 -5.84
C PRO A 366 0.67 -6.36 -4.47
N THR A 367 1.42 -5.48 -3.80
CA THR A 367 1.07 -4.92 -2.47
C THR A 367 -0.35 -4.35 -2.43
N ASP A 368 -0.71 -3.50 -3.39
CA ASP A 368 -2.02 -2.84 -3.45
C ASP A 368 -3.17 -3.86 -3.55
N LEU A 369 -2.95 -4.99 -4.24
CA LEU A 369 -3.93 -6.05 -4.38
C LEU A 369 -4.12 -6.80 -3.05
N LEU A 370 -3.03 -7.14 -2.35
CA LEU A 370 -3.10 -7.81 -1.05
C LEU A 370 -3.84 -6.96 -0.02
N LEU A 371 -3.53 -5.67 0.03
CA LEU A 371 -4.22 -4.71 0.91
C LEU A 371 -5.70 -4.56 0.53
N GLU A 372 -6.03 -4.52 -0.76
CA GLU A 372 -7.41 -4.51 -1.23
C GLU A 372 -8.16 -5.78 -0.81
N GLN A 373 -7.56 -6.96 -0.98
CA GLN A 373 -8.16 -8.23 -0.59
C GLN A 373 -8.34 -8.35 0.92
N TYR A 374 -7.36 -7.91 1.72
CA TYR A 374 -7.50 -7.84 3.17
C TYR A 374 -8.66 -6.91 3.58
N ASN A 375 -8.74 -5.73 2.95
CA ASN A 375 -9.83 -4.79 3.19
C ASN A 375 -11.20 -5.35 2.79
N TRP A 376 -11.28 -6.20 1.75
CA TRP A 376 -12.51 -6.93 1.44
C TRP A 376 -12.88 -7.93 2.54
N SER A 377 -11.91 -8.69 3.05
CA SER A 377 -12.07 -9.59 4.20
C SER A 377 -12.61 -8.85 5.42
N GLY A 378 -11.91 -7.80 5.85
CA GLY A 378 -12.30 -6.98 7.00
C GLY A 378 -13.66 -6.30 6.83
N LYS A 379 -13.96 -5.81 5.63
CA LYS A 379 -15.21 -5.08 5.36
C LYS A 379 -16.44 -5.99 5.31
N TYR A 380 -16.30 -7.18 4.71
CA TYR A 380 -17.43 -8.04 4.36
C TYR A 380 -17.57 -9.31 5.20
N LYS A 381 -16.71 -9.53 6.20
CA LYS A 381 -16.75 -10.68 7.14
C LYS A 381 -18.15 -10.99 7.67
N ASP A 382 -18.87 -9.97 8.14
CA ASP A 382 -20.23 -10.08 8.69
C ASP A 382 -21.34 -9.73 7.66
N GLY A 383 -20.99 -9.72 6.38
CA GLY A 383 -21.91 -9.50 5.26
C GLY A 383 -22.12 -8.03 4.87
N TRP A 384 -22.74 -7.83 3.70
CA TRP A 384 -22.88 -6.51 3.09
C TRP A 384 -23.71 -5.52 3.93
N LEU A 385 -24.84 -5.97 4.50
CA LEU A 385 -25.71 -5.11 5.31
C LEU A 385 -24.98 -4.59 6.56
N ASN A 386 -24.17 -5.45 7.20
CA ASN A 386 -23.34 -5.01 8.31
C ASN A 386 -22.30 -3.98 7.83
N SER A 387 -21.61 -4.23 6.72
CA SER A 387 -20.58 -3.31 6.19
C SER A 387 -21.07 -1.88 5.92
N VAL A 388 -22.36 -1.70 5.64
CA VAL A 388 -22.95 -0.40 5.27
C VAL A 388 -23.75 0.24 6.41
N LEU A 389 -24.53 -0.56 7.16
CA LEU A 389 -25.47 -0.03 8.16
C LEU A 389 -25.04 -0.30 9.59
N GLY A 390 -24.52 -1.50 9.86
CA GLY A 390 -24.18 -1.95 11.22
C GLY A 390 -22.79 -1.53 11.67
N GLN A 391 -21.82 -1.58 10.75
CA GLN A 391 -20.40 -1.32 10.93
C GLN A 391 -19.78 -2.04 12.15
N ARG A 392 -20.33 -3.19 12.54
CA ARG A 392 -19.83 -3.98 13.67
C ARG A 392 -18.68 -4.85 13.21
N ASN A 393 -17.56 -4.85 13.93
CA ASN A 393 -16.36 -5.64 13.61
C ASN A 393 -15.80 -5.41 12.18
N VAL A 394 -16.12 -4.27 11.58
CA VAL A 394 -15.62 -3.91 10.25
C VAL A 394 -14.24 -3.30 10.44
N VAL A 395 -13.23 -3.98 9.92
CA VAL A 395 -11.84 -3.53 10.00
C VAL A 395 -11.30 -3.22 8.62
N GLN A 396 -10.26 -2.37 8.59
CA GLN A 396 -9.52 -2.01 7.40
C GLN A 396 -8.06 -1.72 7.76
N THR A 397 -7.18 -1.75 6.77
CA THR A 397 -5.77 -1.35 6.91
C THR A 397 -5.67 0.13 7.28
N THR A 398 -4.67 0.51 8.07
CA THR A 398 -4.46 1.91 8.46
C THR A 398 -4.12 2.80 7.25
N PRO A 399 -4.65 4.03 7.18
CA PRO A 399 -4.20 5.00 6.21
C PRO A 399 -2.73 5.39 6.44
N GLY A 400 -2.01 5.71 5.38
CA GLY A 400 -0.71 6.37 5.43
C GLY A 400 -0.82 7.89 5.56
N THR A 401 0.33 8.56 5.71
CA THR A 401 0.45 9.99 6.02
C THR A 401 -0.01 10.94 4.91
N ASP A 402 -0.09 10.48 3.65
CA ASP A 402 -0.43 11.31 2.49
C ASP A 402 -1.78 10.94 1.84
N GLY A 403 -2.63 10.21 2.56
CA GLY A 403 -3.88 9.65 2.01
C GLY A 403 -3.68 8.42 1.12
N ASN A 404 -2.45 7.92 1.00
CA ASN A 404 -2.12 6.61 0.42
C ASN A 404 -2.23 5.50 1.48
N LEU A 405 -2.17 4.23 1.07
CA LEU A 405 -2.12 3.10 2.00
C LEU A 405 -0.82 3.15 2.81
N GLY A 406 -0.93 3.02 4.14
CA GLY A 406 0.22 2.98 5.04
C GLY A 406 0.73 1.56 5.17
N TYR A 407 1.90 1.27 4.59
CA TYR A 407 2.52 -0.04 4.71
C TYR A 407 4.03 0.07 4.71
N ASN A 408 4.67 -0.98 5.20
CA ASN A 408 6.11 -1.20 5.08
C ASN A 408 6.36 -2.69 4.79
N TYR A 409 7.62 -3.10 4.71
CA TYR A 409 8.00 -4.44 4.30
C TYR A 409 8.96 -5.06 5.31
N ILE A 410 8.80 -6.36 5.56
CA ILE A 410 9.67 -7.15 6.42
C ILE A 410 10.16 -8.34 5.62
N ALA A 411 11.46 -8.62 5.66
CA ALA A 411 12.00 -9.88 5.17
C ALA A 411 11.81 -10.95 6.25
N LYS A 412 11.10 -12.03 5.94
CA LYS A 412 10.84 -13.15 6.86
C LYS A 412 10.80 -14.44 6.07
N ASP A 413 11.52 -15.45 6.57
CA ASP A 413 11.61 -16.78 5.95
C ASP A 413 12.03 -16.72 4.47
N ASP A 414 12.98 -15.84 4.17
CA ASP A 414 13.52 -15.56 2.82
C ASP A 414 12.54 -14.86 1.85
N ASP A 415 11.32 -14.54 2.29
CA ASP A 415 10.31 -13.82 1.51
C ASP A 415 10.12 -12.38 2.00
N VAL A 416 9.58 -11.52 1.13
CA VAL A 416 9.06 -10.20 1.51
C VAL A 416 7.59 -10.26 1.95
N TRP A 417 7.33 -9.73 3.13
CA TRP A 417 6.01 -9.60 3.73
C TRP A 417 5.58 -8.14 3.84
N VAL A 418 4.33 -7.85 3.46
CA VAL A 418 3.70 -6.54 3.63
C VAL A 418 3.24 -6.39 5.07
N TYR A 419 3.72 -5.35 5.74
CA TYR A 419 3.27 -4.93 7.07
C TYR A 419 2.30 -3.74 6.96
N THR A 420 1.16 -3.81 7.66
CA THR A 420 0.25 -2.67 7.85
C THR A 420 -0.59 -2.85 9.11
N GLY A 421 -0.87 -1.75 9.81
CA GLY A 421 -1.81 -1.72 10.92
C GLY A 421 -3.24 -1.96 10.49
N VAL A 422 -4.08 -2.34 11.44
CA VAL A 422 -5.49 -2.64 11.24
C VAL A 422 -6.31 -1.82 12.23
N THR A 423 -7.27 -1.06 11.72
CA THR A 423 -8.16 -0.21 12.52
C THR A 423 -9.63 -0.50 12.23
N SER A 424 -10.51 -0.05 13.12
CA SER A 424 -11.96 -0.07 12.90
C SER A 424 -12.35 0.91 11.80
N ALA A 425 -13.34 0.55 10.98
CA ALA A 425 -13.90 1.45 9.97
C ALA A 425 -14.59 2.70 10.56
N THR A 426 -14.81 2.76 11.88
CA THR A 426 -15.48 3.87 12.58
C THR A 426 -14.56 5.01 13.03
N ALA A 427 -13.30 5.04 12.57
CA ALA A 427 -12.33 6.13 12.77
C ALA A 427 -11.96 6.36 14.25
N ASP A 428 -11.36 5.35 14.87
CA ASP A 428 -10.62 5.53 16.12
C ASP A 428 -9.13 5.73 15.82
N ASN A 429 -8.44 6.59 16.57
CA ASN A 429 -6.98 6.79 16.46
C ASN A 429 -6.18 5.64 17.10
N SER A 430 -6.75 4.44 17.09
CA SER A 430 -6.15 3.23 17.62
C SER A 430 -6.18 2.12 16.58
N ILE A 431 -5.18 1.24 16.68
CA ILE A 431 -5.20 -0.03 15.98
C ILE A 431 -5.76 -1.11 16.88
N VAL A 432 -6.42 -2.08 16.27
CA VAL A 432 -6.87 -3.31 16.93
C VAL A 432 -5.90 -4.47 16.72
N GLY A 433 -4.93 -4.27 15.83
CA GLY A 433 -3.90 -5.24 15.46
C GLY A 433 -3.13 -4.77 14.23
N PHE A 434 -2.33 -5.65 13.68
CA PHE A 434 -1.66 -5.47 12.39
C PHE A 434 -1.72 -6.77 11.60
N VAL A 435 -1.42 -6.70 10.31
CA VAL A 435 -1.37 -7.86 9.42
C VAL A 435 -0.01 -7.93 8.72
N LEU A 436 0.51 -9.16 8.58
CA LEU A 436 1.60 -9.51 7.68
C LEU A 436 1.04 -10.33 6.52
N ILE A 437 1.37 -9.94 5.29
CA ILE A 437 0.91 -10.66 4.09
C ILE A 437 2.10 -10.97 3.17
N ASN A 438 2.37 -12.24 2.92
CA ASN A 438 3.47 -12.71 2.08
C ASN A 438 3.22 -12.34 0.62
N GLN A 439 4.21 -11.70 -0.03
CA GLN A 439 4.07 -11.23 -1.40
C GLN A 439 4.25 -12.31 -2.47
N ARG A 440 4.79 -13.48 -2.11
CA ARG A 440 4.92 -14.62 -3.02
C ARG A 440 3.72 -15.57 -2.93
N THR A 441 3.22 -15.83 -1.72
CA THR A 441 2.22 -16.88 -1.45
C THR A 441 0.82 -16.34 -1.12
N ALA A 442 0.68 -15.06 -0.80
CA ALA A 442 -0.52 -14.46 -0.20
C ALA A 442 -0.95 -15.08 1.16
N GLU A 443 -0.04 -15.78 1.83
CA GLU A 443 -0.21 -16.15 3.24
C GLU A 443 -0.37 -14.89 4.10
N SER A 444 -1.32 -14.90 5.04
CA SER A 444 -1.77 -13.68 5.73
C SER A 444 -2.00 -13.96 7.21
N HIS A 445 -1.25 -13.28 8.08
CA HIS A 445 -1.29 -13.43 9.53
C HIS A 445 -1.75 -12.14 10.18
N PHE A 446 -2.78 -12.21 11.01
CA PHE A 446 -3.26 -11.12 11.85
C PHE A 446 -2.81 -11.30 13.28
N TYR A 447 -2.30 -10.23 13.88
CA TYR A 447 -1.85 -10.21 15.27
C TYR A 447 -2.66 -9.18 16.04
N SER A 448 -3.30 -9.64 17.12
CA SER A 448 -4.15 -8.80 17.97
C SER A 448 -3.30 -7.98 18.94
N VAL A 449 -2.72 -6.88 18.45
CA VAL A 449 -1.98 -5.90 19.25
C VAL A 449 -2.72 -4.57 19.20
N SER A 450 -3.27 -4.16 20.34
CA SER A 450 -3.98 -2.88 20.46
C SER A 450 -3.03 -1.76 20.89
N GLY A 451 -3.22 -0.58 20.31
CA GLY A 451 -2.43 0.60 20.69
C GLY A 451 -2.58 1.75 19.71
N ALA A 452 -1.58 2.61 19.65
CA ALA A 452 -1.56 3.78 18.79
C ALA A 452 -1.45 3.41 17.31
N THR A 453 -2.08 4.22 16.44
CA THR A 453 -1.85 4.15 15.00
C THR A 453 -0.42 4.52 14.64
N GLU A 454 0.04 4.04 13.49
CA GLU A 454 1.35 4.41 12.94
C GLU A 454 1.51 5.92 12.80
N ASP A 455 0.48 6.63 12.35
CA ASP A 455 0.48 8.10 12.25
C ASP A 455 0.64 8.78 13.63
N SER A 456 -0.03 8.27 14.67
CA SER A 456 0.12 8.78 16.04
C SER A 456 1.52 8.53 16.58
N ALA A 457 2.10 7.37 16.25
CA ALA A 457 3.46 7.01 16.61
C ALA A 457 4.48 7.93 15.93
N MET A 458 4.30 8.20 14.64
CA MET A 458 5.13 9.13 13.87
C MET A 458 5.09 10.54 14.47
N GLN A 459 3.90 11.07 14.74
CA GLN A 459 3.75 12.40 15.35
C GLN A 459 4.39 12.48 16.74
N SER A 460 4.32 11.41 17.53
CA SER A 460 4.97 11.34 18.83
C SER A 460 6.50 11.41 18.70
N ALA A 461 7.06 10.65 17.76
CA ALA A 461 8.49 10.66 17.49
C ALA A 461 8.99 12.01 16.96
N GLU A 462 8.28 12.60 16.00
CA GLU A 462 8.56 13.94 15.49
C GLU A 462 8.45 15.01 16.58
N GLY A 463 7.52 14.84 17.52
CA GLY A 463 7.37 15.69 18.70
C GLY A 463 8.62 15.76 19.57
N GLN A 464 9.32 14.63 19.77
CA GLN A 464 10.57 14.59 20.53
C GLN A 464 11.72 15.34 19.86
N VAL A 465 11.74 15.38 18.53
CA VAL A 465 12.80 16.02 17.73
C VAL A 465 12.32 17.27 17.01
N GLN A 466 11.26 17.91 17.52
CA GLN A 466 10.60 19.04 16.86
C GLN A 466 11.56 20.21 16.57
N ASN A 467 12.56 20.42 17.43
CA ASN A 467 13.60 21.43 17.26
C ASN A 467 14.50 21.18 16.04
N LEU A 468 14.66 19.91 15.63
CA LEU A 468 15.46 19.49 14.48
C LEU A 468 14.64 19.49 13.18
N ARG A 469 13.30 19.51 13.28
CA ARG A 469 12.35 19.42 12.15
C ARG A 469 12.54 18.15 11.33
N TYR A 470 12.83 17.04 12.00
CA TYR A 470 12.87 15.75 11.33
C TYR A 470 11.46 15.22 11.11
N GLN A 471 11.30 14.46 10.04
CA GLN A 471 10.07 13.76 9.67
C GLN A 471 10.26 12.27 9.91
N ALA A 472 9.26 11.59 10.43
CA ALA A 472 9.29 10.16 10.63
C ALA A 472 9.00 9.42 9.31
N THR A 473 9.59 8.24 9.15
CA THR A 473 9.16 7.25 8.15
C THR A 473 7.99 6.44 8.67
N PHE A 474 7.22 5.79 7.78
CA PHE A 474 6.18 4.86 8.20
C PHE A 474 6.79 3.74 9.06
N PRO A 475 6.31 3.53 10.30
CA PRO A 475 6.94 2.62 11.24
C PRO A 475 6.77 1.15 10.86
N LEU A 476 7.67 0.34 11.41
CA LEU A 476 7.61 -1.11 11.45
C LEU A 476 7.33 -1.55 12.87
N LEU A 477 6.49 -2.57 13.05
CA LEU A 477 6.35 -3.20 14.35
C LEU A 477 7.40 -4.31 14.49
N ILE A 478 8.27 -4.17 15.49
CA ILE A 478 9.32 -5.12 15.82
C ILE A 478 9.15 -5.60 17.25
N ASN A 479 9.72 -6.76 17.54
CA ASN A 479 9.78 -7.30 18.89
C ASN A 479 11.10 -6.85 19.53
N VAL A 480 11.02 -6.00 20.57
CA VAL A 480 12.17 -5.61 21.39
C VAL A 480 11.91 -6.08 22.81
N SER A 481 12.70 -7.05 23.28
CA SER A 481 12.60 -7.55 24.66
C SER A 481 11.18 -8.04 25.02
N GLY A 482 10.53 -8.74 24.08
CA GLY A 482 9.18 -9.29 24.23
C GLY A 482 8.05 -8.27 24.03
N GLN A 483 8.36 -6.99 23.81
CA GLN A 483 7.38 -5.94 23.66
C GLN A 483 7.15 -5.58 22.18
N PRO A 484 5.89 -5.34 21.77
CA PRO A 484 5.56 -4.81 20.45
C PRO A 484 5.94 -3.33 20.34
N THR A 485 7.00 -3.05 19.60
CA THR A 485 7.64 -1.74 19.52
C THR A 485 7.56 -1.19 18.10
N TYR A 486 7.13 0.06 17.94
CA TYR A 486 7.29 0.76 16.67
C TYR A 486 8.72 1.24 16.51
N PHE A 487 9.34 0.87 15.40
CA PHE A 487 10.62 1.38 14.94
C PHE A 487 10.42 2.25 13.70
N MET A 488 11.07 3.41 13.68
CA MET A 488 11.04 4.33 12.53
C MET A 488 12.34 5.11 12.42
N ALA A 489 12.66 5.52 11.19
CA ALA A 489 13.73 6.47 10.93
C ALA A 489 13.20 7.91 10.96
N LEU A 490 14.06 8.82 11.40
CA LEU A 490 13.82 10.26 11.42
C LEU A 490 14.75 10.91 10.39
N LYS A 491 14.16 11.55 9.38
CA LYS A 491 14.88 12.16 8.25
C LYS A 491 14.79 13.68 8.26
N ASP A 492 15.82 14.34 7.75
CA ASP A 492 15.80 15.79 7.53
C ASP A 492 14.95 16.18 6.31
N ASP A 493 14.78 17.49 6.08
CA ASP A 493 14.07 18.04 4.91
C ASP A 493 14.70 17.61 3.56
N ALA A 494 15.96 17.14 3.57
CA ALA A 494 16.63 16.62 2.38
C ALA A 494 16.36 15.12 2.15
N GLY A 495 15.62 14.44 3.05
CA GLY A 495 15.29 13.03 2.95
C GLY A 495 16.38 12.09 3.46
N LEU A 496 17.40 12.61 4.16
CA LEU A 496 18.49 11.82 4.73
C LEU A 496 18.14 11.40 6.15
N VAL A 497 18.29 10.11 6.45
CA VAL A 497 18.14 9.58 7.81
C VAL A 497 19.20 10.19 8.73
N LYS A 498 18.76 10.67 9.89
CA LYS A 498 19.61 11.30 10.92
C LYS A 498 19.55 10.61 12.25
N GLN A 499 18.37 10.14 12.63
CA GLN A 499 18.09 9.50 13.91
C GLN A 499 17.08 8.37 13.73
N PHE A 500 16.93 7.57 14.77
CA PHE A 500 15.93 6.51 14.87
C PHE A 500 15.07 6.77 16.09
N ALA A 501 13.82 6.31 16.03
CA ALA A 501 12.91 6.35 17.16
C ALA A 501 12.31 4.97 17.41
N MET A 502 12.19 4.63 18.69
CA MET A 502 11.49 3.46 19.19
C MET A 502 10.48 3.89 20.24
N LEU A 503 9.26 3.35 20.13
CA LEU A 503 8.22 3.58 21.12
C LEU A 503 7.31 2.37 21.27
N ASP A 504 6.81 2.18 22.47
CA ASP A 504 5.85 1.12 22.78
C ASP A 504 4.49 1.45 22.15
N ILE A 505 3.86 0.44 21.54
CA ILE A 505 2.58 0.60 20.85
C ILE A 505 1.44 1.02 21.80
N GLN A 506 1.47 0.59 23.07
CA GLN A 506 0.45 0.91 24.07
C GLN A 506 0.73 2.25 24.76
N ARG A 507 2.01 2.58 24.93
CA ARG A 507 2.52 3.77 25.63
C ARG A 507 3.25 4.71 24.67
N TYR A 508 2.59 5.06 23.57
CA TYR A 508 3.18 5.81 22.46
C TYR A 508 3.73 7.20 22.81
N GLN A 509 3.42 7.75 23.99
CA GLN A 509 3.96 9.01 24.48
C GLN A 509 5.44 8.89 24.88
N ASN A 510 5.86 7.67 25.21
CA ASN A 510 7.22 7.36 25.66
C ASN A 510 8.04 6.97 24.44
N VAL A 511 8.83 7.91 23.95
CA VAL A 511 9.65 7.77 22.75
C VAL A 511 11.12 7.83 23.14
N ALA A 512 11.88 6.82 22.73
CA ALA A 512 13.32 6.84 22.76
C ALA A 512 13.88 7.22 21.39
N VAL A 513 14.92 8.04 21.36
CA VAL A 513 15.61 8.43 20.13
C VAL A 513 17.12 8.16 20.24
N GLY A 514 17.75 7.83 19.12
CA GLY A 514 19.20 7.63 19.04
C GLY A 514 19.74 7.96 17.65
N ASN A 515 21.06 8.23 17.54
CA ASN A 515 21.67 8.53 16.24
C ASN A 515 21.99 7.27 15.44
N THR A 516 22.11 6.13 16.13
CA THR A 516 22.23 4.80 15.55
C THR A 516 21.11 3.90 16.06
N VAL A 517 20.82 2.80 15.34
CA VAL A 517 19.81 1.81 15.78
C VAL A 517 20.16 1.26 17.17
N ALA A 518 21.44 0.95 17.40
CA ALA A 518 21.93 0.43 18.69
C ALA A 518 21.78 1.46 19.83
N GLU A 519 22.11 2.73 19.58
CA GLU A 519 21.88 3.81 20.57
C GLU A 519 20.40 3.97 20.89
N CYS A 520 19.54 3.93 19.88
CA CYS A 520 18.09 4.05 20.04
C CYS A 520 17.52 2.87 20.84
N GLN A 521 17.98 1.64 20.57
CA GLN A 521 17.62 0.45 21.34
C GLN A 521 18.03 0.58 22.81
N LYS A 522 19.29 0.95 23.09
CA LYS A 522 19.77 1.12 24.47
C LYS A 522 18.91 2.15 25.22
N ALA A 523 18.60 3.27 24.57
CA ALA A 523 17.72 4.30 25.12
C ALA A 523 16.29 3.79 25.34
N TYR A 524 15.78 2.93 24.45
CA TYR A 524 14.45 2.36 24.54
C TYR A 524 14.33 1.31 25.65
N GLN A 525 15.30 0.41 25.78
CA GLN A 525 15.34 -0.58 26.87
C GLN A 525 15.43 0.11 28.23
N ALA A 526 16.28 1.14 28.36
CA ALA A 526 16.34 1.98 29.54
C ALA A 526 14.96 2.62 29.85
N LEU A 527 14.27 3.13 28.83
CA LEU A 527 12.92 3.69 28.95
C LEU A 527 11.88 2.64 29.39
N LEU A 528 11.97 1.41 28.89
CA LEU A 528 11.09 0.31 29.29
C LEU A 528 11.32 -0.12 30.75
N ALA A 529 12.59 -0.18 31.19
CA ALA A 529 12.98 -0.47 32.57
C ALA A 529 12.44 0.61 33.53
N THR A 530 12.69 1.90 33.23
CA THR A 530 12.16 3.04 34.00
C THR A 530 10.63 3.05 34.06
N ASN A 531 9.96 2.50 33.06
CA ASN A 531 8.49 2.38 33.04
C ASN A 531 7.95 1.07 33.65
N GLY A 532 8.82 0.24 34.25
CA GLY A 532 8.47 -1.02 34.89
C GLY A 532 7.88 -2.07 33.95
N VAL A 533 8.27 -2.07 32.66
CA VAL A 533 7.75 -2.99 31.64
C VAL A 533 8.57 -4.28 31.54
N LEU A 534 9.88 -4.24 31.83
CA LEU A 534 10.82 -5.36 31.64
C LEU A 534 10.82 -6.39 32.79
N THR A 535 9.70 -6.61 33.47
CA THR A 535 9.64 -7.45 34.68
C THR A 535 9.52 -8.97 34.42
N GLU A 536 9.72 -9.45 33.18
CA GLU A 536 9.65 -10.88 32.86
C GLU A 536 11.05 -11.51 32.85
N GLU A 537 11.23 -12.57 33.65
CA GLU A 537 12.50 -13.33 33.80
C GLU A 537 13.02 -13.84 32.44
N GLY A 538 14.29 -13.54 32.12
CA GLY A 538 15.05 -14.27 31.10
C GLY A 538 15.31 -13.58 29.76
N VAL A 539 15.13 -12.27 29.65
CA VAL A 539 15.54 -11.50 28.46
C VAL A 539 17.02 -11.13 28.53
N ASP A 540 17.84 -11.59 27.59
CA ASP A 540 19.25 -11.19 27.46
C ASP A 540 19.33 -9.82 26.76
N THR A 541 19.26 -8.75 27.55
CA THR A 541 19.12 -7.34 27.10
C THR A 541 20.45 -6.64 26.84
N GLY A 542 21.60 -7.31 26.95
CA GLY A 542 22.90 -6.64 27.04
C GLY A 542 23.10 -5.89 28.37
N SER A 543 22.35 -6.31 29.39
CA SER A 543 22.40 -5.82 30.76
C SER A 543 23.70 -6.17 31.46
N LEU A 544 24.08 -5.30 32.40
CA LEU A 544 25.25 -5.48 33.25
C LEU A 544 24.80 -5.93 34.64
N GLU A 545 25.50 -6.90 35.22
CA GLU A 545 25.30 -7.27 36.62
C GLU A 545 26.09 -6.32 37.52
N MET A 546 25.45 -5.85 38.60
CA MET A 546 26.10 -5.12 39.68
C MET A 546 25.78 -5.78 41.02
N GLN A 547 26.79 -5.86 41.88
CA GLN A 547 26.64 -6.24 43.28
C GLN A 547 27.39 -5.24 44.15
N GLY A 548 26.75 -4.81 45.23
CA GLY A 548 27.40 -3.89 46.17
C GLY A 548 26.57 -3.59 47.41
N THR A 549 27.13 -2.76 48.27
CA THR A 549 26.51 -2.28 49.51
C THR A 549 25.88 -0.93 49.26
N ILE A 550 24.61 -0.78 49.62
CA ILE A 550 23.85 0.46 49.40
C ILE A 550 24.42 1.59 50.26
N SER A 551 24.94 2.62 49.60
CA SER A 551 25.49 3.81 50.24
C SER A 551 24.44 4.89 50.46
N THR A 552 23.48 5.04 49.55
CA THR A 552 22.36 5.99 49.69
C THR A 552 21.12 5.47 48.95
N ILE A 553 19.95 5.67 49.55
CA ILE A 553 18.63 5.47 48.91
C ILE A 553 17.85 6.79 48.95
N ALA A 554 17.35 7.24 47.80
CA ALA A 554 16.48 8.40 47.69
C ALA A 554 15.23 8.06 46.88
N GLN A 555 14.05 8.53 47.32
CA GLN A 555 12.80 8.35 46.59
C GLN A 555 12.43 9.64 45.85
N ALA A 556 12.00 9.52 44.59
CA ALA A 556 11.33 10.61 43.88
C ALA A 556 10.11 10.09 43.10
N VAL A 557 9.24 11.01 42.67
CA VAL A 557 8.12 10.70 41.78
C VAL A 557 8.46 11.26 40.40
N MET A 558 8.47 10.39 39.39
CA MET A 558 8.75 10.73 38.00
C MET A 558 7.58 10.23 37.15
N GLU A 559 6.97 11.14 36.37
CA GLU A 559 5.85 10.82 35.47
C GLU A 559 4.66 10.06 36.10
N GLY A 560 4.47 10.21 37.41
CA GLY A 560 3.40 9.55 38.18
C GLY A 560 3.79 8.22 38.82
N ASN A 561 4.97 7.68 38.50
CA ASN A 561 5.54 6.50 39.13
C ASN A 561 6.52 6.88 40.24
N SER A 562 6.67 6.01 41.25
CA SER A 562 7.67 6.18 42.31
C SER A 562 8.98 5.51 41.90
N HIS A 563 10.08 6.22 42.08
CA HIS A 563 11.43 5.75 41.75
C HIS A 563 12.30 5.76 43.00
N PHE A 564 13.11 4.71 43.16
CA PHE A 564 14.16 4.63 44.17
C PHE A 564 15.53 4.74 43.49
N TYR A 565 16.24 5.82 43.78
CA TYR A 565 17.60 6.05 43.32
C TYR A 565 18.59 5.52 44.36
N VAL A 566 19.46 4.62 43.93
CA VAL A 566 20.39 3.88 44.78
C VAL A 566 21.81 4.14 44.33
N THR A 567 22.71 4.45 45.26
CA THR A 567 24.16 4.41 45.00
C THR A 567 24.79 3.27 45.80
N LEU A 568 25.89 2.72 45.28
CA LEU A 568 26.65 1.65 45.94
C LEU A 568 28.02 2.18 46.39
N ASP A 569 28.65 1.54 47.38
CA ASP A 569 30.01 1.87 47.79
C ASP A 569 31.05 1.44 46.73
N GLU A 570 30.72 0.42 45.94
CA GLU A 570 31.59 -0.25 44.98
C GLU A 570 31.52 0.33 43.55
N GLY A 571 30.67 1.33 43.30
CA GLY A 571 30.51 1.96 41.98
C GLY A 571 30.12 3.43 42.05
N GLU A 572 30.40 4.18 40.98
CA GLU A 572 30.10 5.63 40.90
C GLU A 572 28.72 5.94 40.27
N GLY A 573 27.97 4.92 39.85
CA GLY A 573 26.67 5.07 39.19
C GLY A 573 25.50 5.28 40.16
N ILE A 574 24.46 5.97 39.68
CA ILE A 574 23.15 6.09 40.35
C ILE A 574 22.21 5.11 39.66
N TYR A 575 21.63 4.18 40.39
CA TYR A 575 20.76 3.13 39.88
C TYR A 575 19.29 3.47 40.14
N ASP A 576 18.44 3.41 39.12
CA ASP A 576 17.01 3.78 39.20
C ASP A 576 16.12 2.53 39.26
N PHE A 577 15.42 2.35 40.38
CA PHE A 577 14.46 1.28 40.60
C PHE A 577 13.03 1.82 40.51
N ALA A 578 12.38 1.57 39.38
CA ALA A 578 11.03 2.05 39.10
C ALA A 578 9.92 1.15 39.69
N LEU A 579 8.95 1.77 40.37
CA LEU A 579 7.74 1.11 40.85
C LEU A 579 6.59 1.21 39.83
N PRO A 580 5.68 0.21 39.78
CA PRO A 580 5.58 -0.95 40.68
C PRO A 580 6.51 -2.11 40.35
N GLY A 581 7.25 -2.07 39.22
CA GLY A 581 8.02 -3.21 38.71
C GLY A 581 9.07 -3.76 39.67
N LEU A 582 9.76 -2.88 40.41
CA LEU A 582 10.83 -3.25 41.34
C LEU A 582 10.45 -3.02 42.81
N ILE A 583 9.23 -3.41 43.21
CA ILE A 583 8.70 -3.17 44.57
C ILE A 583 9.58 -3.74 45.70
N GLU A 584 10.40 -4.73 45.41
CA GLU A 584 11.30 -5.36 46.36
C GLU A 584 12.34 -4.38 46.92
N ILE A 585 12.67 -3.31 46.19
CA ILE A 585 13.62 -2.27 46.65
C ILE A 585 13.18 -1.61 47.96
N VAL A 586 11.87 -1.58 48.25
CA VAL A 586 11.31 -1.03 49.50
C VAL A 586 11.77 -1.83 50.73
N GLY A 587 12.18 -3.09 50.56
CA GLY A 587 12.73 -3.93 51.62
C GLY A 587 14.20 -3.66 51.98
N TYR A 588 14.89 -2.82 51.22
CA TYR A 588 16.30 -2.51 51.40
C TYR A 588 16.51 -1.16 52.10
N LYS A 589 17.66 -1.02 52.75
CA LYS A 589 18.11 0.21 53.41
C LYS A 589 19.62 0.40 53.21
N GLU A 590 20.10 1.59 53.53
CA GLU A 590 21.53 1.89 53.58
C GLU A 590 22.29 0.86 54.42
N GLY A 591 23.41 0.36 53.88
CA GLY A 591 24.25 -0.68 54.46
C GLY A 591 23.83 -2.13 54.11
N ASP A 592 22.73 -2.34 53.38
CA ASP A 592 22.38 -3.66 52.87
C ASP A 592 23.15 -3.99 51.58
N THR A 593 23.52 -5.25 51.41
CA THR A 593 24.05 -5.75 50.13
C THR A 593 22.89 -6.08 49.19
N ILE A 594 23.01 -5.66 47.94
CA ILE A 594 22.05 -5.93 46.87
C ILE A 594 22.80 -6.35 45.60
N SER A 595 22.18 -7.24 44.83
CA SER A 595 22.66 -7.66 43.51
C SER A 595 21.53 -7.51 42.51
N PHE A 596 21.80 -6.96 41.33
CA PHE A 596 20.79 -6.64 40.32
C PHE A 596 21.40 -6.54 38.92
N THR A 597 20.55 -6.61 37.89
CA THR A 597 20.90 -6.31 36.49
C THR A 597 20.43 -4.92 36.12
N TYR A 598 21.22 -4.18 35.32
CA TYR A 598 20.90 -2.82 34.92
C TYR A 598 21.31 -2.51 33.48
N VAL A 599 20.68 -1.47 32.92
CA VAL A 599 21.06 -0.86 31.64
C VAL A 599 21.87 0.40 31.91
N GLU A 600 23.07 0.49 31.34
CA GLU A 600 23.92 1.68 31.52
C GLU A 600 23.36 2.88 30.75
N ALA A 601 22.95 3.94 31.45
CA ALA A 601 22.40 5.15 30.86
C ALA A 601 22.79 6.40 31.67
N GLU A 602 22.58 7.58 31.08
CA GLU A 602 22.91 8.88 31.68
C GLU A 602 21.62 9.71 31.84
N PRO A 603 21.35 10.32 33.00
CA PRO A 603 22.22 10.47 34.18
C PRO A 603 22.12 9.35 35.22
N THR A 604 21.22 8.39 35.04
CA THR A 604 20.97 7.27 35.96
C THR A 604 20.84 5.97 35.18
N ASN A 605 21.25 4.87 35.79
CA ASN A 605 21.25 3.52 35.27
C ASN A 605 19.96 2.79 35.68
N PRO A 606 18.97 2.59 34.79
CA PRO A 606 17.75 1.88 35.13
C PRO A 606 18.02 0.42 35.46
N VAL A 607 17.43 -0.06 36.55
CA VAL A 607 17.51 -1.46 36.97
C VAL A 607 16.41 -2.26 36.30
N GLU A 608 16.73 -3.48 35.86
CA GLU A 608 15.79 -4.40 35.23
C GLU A 608 15.27 -5.43 36.24
N GLU A 609 16.16 -6.07 36.99
CA GLU A 609 15.82 -7.16 37.93
C GLU A 609 16.71 -7.14 39.18
N ILE A 610 16.13 -7.48 40.35
CA ILE A 610 16.90 -7.73 41.59
C ILE A 610 17.19 -9.24 41.69
N LEU A 611 18.47 -9.59 41.76
CA LEU A 611 18.95 -10.99 41.68
C LEU A 611 18.91 -11.72 43.05
N ASP A 612 18.78 -11.00 44.17
CA ASP A 612 18.88 -11.59 45.53
C ASP A 612 17.60 -11.36 46.36
N SER A 613 16.63 -12.28 46.21
CA SER A 613 15.31 -12.25 46.86
C SER A 613 15.29 -12.72 48.33
N SER A 614 16.43 -12.74 49.02
CA SER A 614 16.54 -13.24 50.40
C SER A 614 15.80 -12.40 51.47
N LYS A 615 15.25 -11.23 51.11
CA LYS A 615 14.43 -10.35 51.99
C LYS A 615 12.93 -10.26 51.63
N ALA A 616 12.46 -11.04 50.66
CA ALA A 616 11.08 -10.99 50.13
C ALA A 616 9.95 -11.28 51.15
N GLY A 617 10.25 -11.79 52.35
CA GLY A 617 9.26 -12.11 53.39
C GLY A 617 8.58 -10.90 54.08
N THR A 618 8.88 -9.67 53.65
CA THR A 618 8.42 -8.43 54.31
C THR A 618 7.42 -7.62 53.47
N SER A 619 7.25 -7.96 52.19
CA SER A 619 6.48 -7.19 51.18
C SER A 619 4.96 -7.30 51.33
N GLU A 620 4.41 -8.45 51.72
CA GLU A 620 2.96 -8.63 51.94
C GLU A 620 2.41 -7.73 53.06
N LYS A 621 3.23 -7.44 54.09
CA LYS A 621 2.80 -6.57 55.21
C LYS A 621 2.95 -5.08 54.93
N ALA A 622 3.90 -4.70 54.06
CA ALA A 622 4.08 -3.31 53.67
C ALA A 622 2.96 -2.85 52.73
N ALA A 623 2.58 -3.67 51.75
CA ALA A 623 1.47 -3.39 50.84
C ALA A 623 0.11 -3.21 51.57
N GLU A 624 -0.15 -4.02 52.60
CA GLU A 624 -1.34 -3.90 53.46
C GLU A 624 -1.35 -2.63 54.32
N GLN A 625 -0.18 -2.09 54.65
CA GLN A 625 -0.03 -0.91 55.51
C GLN A 625 -0.11 0.39 54.69
N THR A 626 0.48 0.40 53.48
CA THR A 626 0.34 1.52 52.53
C THR A 626 -1.09 1.65 51.99
N ALA A 627 -1.80 0.53 51.78
CA ALA A 627 -3.22 0.56 51.41
C ALA A 627 -4.11 1.13 52.53
N LYS A 628 -3.80 0.82 53.81
CA LYS A 628 -4.53 1.37 54.97
C LYS A 628 -4.25 2.86 55.21
N GLU A 629 -3.05 3.34 54.91
CA GLU A 629 -2.71 4.77 55.04
C GLU A 629 -3.30 5.61 53.89
N ALA A 630 -3.44 5.03 52.68
CA ALA A 630 -4.13 5.65 51.55
C ALA A 630 -5.65 5.79 51.79
N ASP A 631 -6.30 4.77 52.36
CA ASP A 631 -7.73 4.86 52.74
C ASP A 631 -7.95 5.88 53.89
N ALA A 632 -7.04 5.93 54.86
CA ALA A 632 -7.14 6.89 55.98
C ALA A 632 -6.94 8.36 55.55
N THR A 633 -6.24 8.62 54.45
CA THR A 633 -6.07 9.98 53.89
C THR A 633 -7.17 10.37 52.90
N ALA A 634 -7.91 9.40 52.34
CA ALA A 634 -9.10 9.65 51.52
C ALA A 634 -10.31 10.06 52.38
N ASP A 635 -10.53 9.42 53.54
CA ASP A 635 -11.64 9.74 54.45
C ASP A 635 -11.47 11.09 55.18
N ALA A 636 -10.25 11.59 55.34
CA ALA A 636 -9.99 12.86 56.03
C ALA A 636 -10.20 14.12 55.16
N LYS A 637 -10.45 13.97 53.86
CA LYS A 637 -10.72 15.10 52.92
C LYS A 637 -12.20 15.27 52.56
N GLY A 638 -13.10 14.47 53.13
CA GLY A 638 -14.55 14.56 52.90
C GLY A 638 -15.31 15.61 53.72
N ASP A 639 -14.70 16.18 54.76
CA ASP A 639 -15.36 17.14 55.67
C ASP A 639 -14.53 18.43 55.84
N ALA A 640 -14.33 19.20 54.77
CA ALA A 640 -13.99 20.62 54.86
C ALA A 640 -14.26 21.38 53.53
N ALA A 641 -15.43 22.03 53.50
CA ALA A 641 -15.88 23.14 52.63
C ALA A 641 -16.16 22.85 51.14
#